data_AF-A0A9R0RHV6-F1
#
_entry.id   AF-A0A9R0RHV6-F1
#
_cell.length_a   1.000
_cell.length_b   1.000
_cell.length_c   1.000
_cell.angle_alpha   90.00
_cell.angle_beta   90.00
_cell.angle_gamma   90.00
#
_symmetry.space_group_name_H-M   'P 1'
#
loop_
_entity.id
_entity.type
_entity.pdbx_description
1 polymer ?
#
loop_
_entity_poly.entity_id
_entity_poly.type
_entity_poly.pdbx_seq_one_letter_code
_entity_poly.pdbx_strand_id
1 'polypeptide(L)'
;MESHGEDLPPPPPLPPNAEPIKAESADDLPPPPPLLPIKPEEAKKISKPKRALIARPGFGKRGNPIQLVTNHFKVSLKTTDEFFHHYYVNLKYEDDRPVDGKGVGRKVIDKLAQTYPSELAHKDFAYDGEKSLFTIGALPQINNEFVVVLEDVSSGKTPANGSPGNDSPDKKRVKRPYQTKTFKVELSFAARIPMSAIAMALKGQESEHTQEAIRVIDIILRQHSAKQGCLLVRQSFFHNNPSNFVDLGGGVMGCRGFHSSFRATQSGLSLNIDVSTTMIVKPGPVVDFLLANQKVDHPNKIDWAKAKRALKNLRIKTSPANTEYKIVGLSERNCYEQMFSLKQRNGGNGDPEAIEISVYDYFVKNRGIELRYSGDFPCINVGKPRRPTYFPIELCQLVPLQRYTKSLSTLQRSSLVEKSRQKPQERMSVLSDVLKRSSYDTEPMLKACGISIAQGFTQVAGRVLQAPKLKAGNGEDIFTRNGRWNFNNKRLARACVVDRWAVVNFSARCNTMNLVNDLIKCGGMKGITVEKPHIVIEENGSMRRAPAPKRVEDMFEQVKSKLPGAPKFLLCILAERKNSDVYGPWKRKCLADFGIVTQCVAPTRVNDQYLTNVLLKINAKLGGMNSLLQIEMSPSIPLVSKVPTLILGMDVSHGSPGQSDIPSIAAVVGSREWPLVSKYRASVRSQSPKLEMIDSLFKPQGTDDDGLVRECLIDFYTSSGKRKPDQIIIFRMVLVRASLIRC
;
A
#
# COMPACT_ATOMS: atom_id res chain seq x y z
N MET A 1 35.35 2.94 -39.38
CA MET A 1 35.13 3.10 -40.82
C MET A 1 34.15 2.03 -41.25
N GLU A 2 33.12 2.48 -41.96
CA GLU A 2 32.09 1.76 -42.72
C GLU A 2 31.04 0.91 -41.98
N SER A 3 29.82 1.42 -42.10
CA SER A 3 28.54 0.93 -41.64
C SER A 3 27.83 0.17 -42.76
N HIS A 4 27.40 -1.06 -42.51
CA HIS A 4 26.39 -1.73 -43.31
C HIS A 4 25.13 -1.94 -42.47
N GLY A 5 24.02 -1.36 -42.93
CA GLY A 5 22.67 -1.68 -42.48
C GLY A 5 22.13 -2.86 -43.27
N GLU A 6 21.47 -3.79 -42.58
CA GLU A 6 20.62 -4.80 -43.19
C GLU A 6 19.16 -4.33 -43.14
N ASP A 7 18.57 -4.15 -44.32
CA ASP A 7 17.15 -3.93 -44.54
C ASP A 7 16.33 -5.19 -44.25
N LEU A 8 15.14 -5.00 -43.67
CA LEU A 8 14.16 -6.06 -43.45
C LEU A 8 13.48 -6.48 -44.77
N PRO A 9 13.14 -7.77 -44.94
CA PRO A 9 12.47 -8.25 -46.16
C PRO A 9 11.02 -7.76 -46.28
N PRO A 10 10.48 -7.62 -47.51
CA PRO A 10 9.14 -7.10 -47.74
C PRO A 10 8.04 -8.10 -47.32
N PRO A 11 6.86 -7.59 -46.93
CA PRO A 11 5.73 -8.42 -46.52
C PRO A 11 5.07 -9.16 -47.70
N PRO A 12 4.39 -10.30 -47.44
CA PRO A 12 3.73 -11.11 -48.47
C PRO A 12 2.51 -10.41 -49.09
N PRO A 13 2.14 -10.77 -50.33
CA PRO A 13 1.02 -10.17 -51.04
C PRO A 13 -0.35 -10.54 -50.44
N LEU A 14 -1.28 -9.58 -50.47
CA LEU A 14 -2.64 -9.69 -49.95
C LEU A 14 -3.57 -10.52 -50.87
N PRO A 15 -4.55 -11.24 -50.32
CA PRO A 15 -5.53 -12.00 -51.11
C PRO A 15 -6.51 -11.09 -51.87
N PRO A 16 -7.07 -11.54 -53.02
CA PRO A 16 -7.66 -10.66 -54.03
C PRO A 16 -9.05 -10.09 -53.74
N ASN A 17 -9.48 -9.94 -52.48
CA ASN A 17 -10.78 -9.31 -52.14
C ASN A 17 -10.71 -8.48 -50.84
N ALA A 18 -9.75 -7.56 -50.75
CA ALA A 18 -9.71 -6.54 -49.71
C ALA A 18 -9.56 -5.16 -50.37
N GLU A 19 -10.63 -4.37 -50.41
CA GLU A 19 -10.57 -2.97 -50.79
C GLU A 19 -9.90 -2.15 -49.66
N PRO A 20 -8.85 -1.36 -49.96
CA PRO A 20 -8.23 -0.51 -48.96
C PRO A 20 -9.07 0.76 -48.73
N ILE A 21 -9.40 1.03 -47.46
CA ILE A 21 -9.99 2.29 -47.03
C ILE A 21 -8.95 3.40 -47.27
N LYS A 22 -9.21 4.28 -48.24
CA LYS A 22 -8.46 5.52 -48.44
C LYS A 22 -8.69 6.45 -47.25
N ALA A 23 -7.61 6.90 -46.61
CA ALA A 23 -7.65 8.06 -45.74
C ALA A 23 -7.65 9.31 -46.63
N GLU A 24 -8.76 10.06 -46.63
CA GLU A 24 -8.83 11.36 -47.30
C GLU A 24 -8.12 12.44 -46.46
N SER A 25 -7.33 13.26 -47.16
CA SER A 25 -6.69 14.48 -46.65
C SER A 25 -7.73 15.56 -46.36
N ALA A 26 -7.52 16.31 -45.28
CA ALA A 26 -8.50 17.15 -44.61
C ALA A 26 -8.81 18.53 -45.25
N ASP A 27 -8.54 18.76 -46.54
CA ASP A 27 -8.60 20.13 -47.10
C ASP A 27 -9.57 20.36 -48.28
N ASP A 28 -10.49 19.44 -48.62
CA ASP A 28 -11.46 19.69 -49.71
C ASP A 28 -12.88 19.11 -49.45
N LEU A 29 -13.61 19.63 -48.46
CA LEU A 29 -15.06 19.39 -48.35
C LEU A 29 -15.85 20.69 -48.09
N PRO A 30 -17.01 20.89 -48.75
CA PRO A 30 -17.86 22.07 -48.59
C PRO A 30 -18.53 22.08 -47.20
N PRO A 31 -18.93 23.26 -46.68
CA PRO A 31 -19.50 23.37 -45.34
C PRO A 31 -20.85 22.62 -45.24
N PRO A 32 -21.13 21.94 -44.11
CA PRO A 32 -22.34 21.17 -43.95
C PRO A 32 -23.57 22.09 -43.80
N PRO A 33 -24.76 21.67 -44.26
CA PRO A 33 -25.99 22.45 -44.14
C PRO A 33 -26.43 22.58 -42.67
N PRO A 34 -27.23 23.62 -42.32
CA PRO A 34 -27.65 23.86 -40.95
C PRO A 34 -28.54 22.71 -40.44
N LEU A 35 -28.15 22.12 -39.32
CA LEU A 35 -28.94 21.09 -38.62
C LEU A 35 -30.22 21.73 -38.05
N LEU A 36 -31.38 21.24 -38.50
CA LEU A 36 -32.67 21.53 -37.86
C LEU A 36 -32.69 20.96 -36.43
N PRO A 37 -33.40 21.60 -35.47
CA PRO A 37 -33.41 21.14 -34.08
C PRO A 37 -34.18 19.82 -33.97
N ILE A 38 -33.45 18.73 -33.76
CA ILE A 38 -34.03 17.45 -33.36
C ILE A 38 -34.55 17.62 -31.93
N LYS A 39 -35.87 17.58 -31.76
CA LYS A 39 -36.51 17.51 -30.44
C LYS A 39 -35.97 16.28 -29.70
N PRO A 40 -35.48 16.41 -28.46
CA PRO A 40 -35.03 15.27 -27.69
C PRO A 40 -36.25 14.42 -27.34
N GLU A 41 -36.36 13.27 -27.99
CA GLU A 41 -37.21 12.20 -27.52
C GLU A 41 -36.74 11.82 -26.11
N GLU A 42 -37.65 11.93 -25.15
CA GLU A 42 -37.40 11.65 -23.74
C GLU A 42 -37.04 10.18 -23.55
N ALA A 43 -35.76 9.85 -23.70
CA ALA A 43 -35.20 8.70 -23.03
C ALA A 43 -35.35 8.96 -21.53
N LYS A 44 -36.45 8.45 -20.95
CA LYS A 44 -36.68 8.42 -19.51
C LYS A 44 -35.42 7.88 -18.85
N LYS A 45 -34.57 8.79 -18.35
CA LYS A 45 -33.50 8.47 -17.42
C LYS A 45 -34.21 7.87 -16.21
N ILE A 46 -34.29 6.55 -16.16
CA ILE A 46 -34.70 5.83 -14.96
C ILE A 46 -33.76 6.33 -13.88
N SER A 47 -34.26 7.19 -12.99
CA SER A 47 -33.46 7.67 -11.87
C SER A 47 -33.04 6.43 -11.10
N LYS A 48 -31.72 6.17 -11.04
CA LYS A 48 -31.22 5.03 -10.27
C LYS A 48 -31.84 5.12 -8.86
N PRO A 49 -32.47 4.06 -8.35
CA PRO A 49 -33.09 4.10 -7.04
C PRO A 49 -32.05 4.54 -6.01
N LYS A 50 -32.37 5.53 -5.19
CA LYS A 50 -31.51 5.94 -4.06
C LYS A 50 -31.46 4.78 -3.07
N ARG A 51 -30.41 3.97 -3.17
CA ARG A 51 -30.14 2.87 -2.22
C ARG A 51 -29.57 3.47 -0.96
N ALA A 52 -30.16 3.16 0.18
CA ALA A 52 -29.66 3.56 1.50
C ALA A 52 -29.14 2.34 2.25
N LEU A 53 -28.20 2.56 3.16
CA LEU A 53 -27.75 1.51 4.07
C LEU A 53 -28.92 1.08 4.96
N ILE A 54 -29.12 -0.24 5.09
CA ILE A 54 -30.19 -0.79 5.92
C ILE A 54 -29.88 -0.50 7.39
N ALA A 55 -30.87 0.05 8.11
CA ALA A 55 -30.79 0.26 9.55
C ALA A 55 -30.64 -1.08 10.29
N ARG A 56 -29.91 -1.09 11.40
CA ARG A 56 -29.72 -2.30 12.22
C ARG A 56 -31.09 -2.80 12.71
N PRO A 57 -31.51 -4.05 12.41
CA PRO A 57 -32.83 -4.56 12.80
C PRO A 57 -32.93 -4.92 14.29
N GLY A 58 -31.81 -5.01 15.01
CA GLY A 58 -31.76 -5.32 16.43
C GLY A 58 -30.39 -5.87 16.86
N PHE A 59 -30.34 -6.45 18.06
CA PHE A 59 -29.13 -7.06 18.64
C PHE A 59 -29.23 -8.59 18.67
N GLY A 60 -28.13 -9.26 18.35
CA GLY A 60 -28.06 -10.72 18.45
C GLY A 60 -28.12 -11.18 19.91
N LYS A 61 -28.83 -12.28 20.17
CA LYS A 61 -29.04 -12.85 21.52
C LYS A 61 -28.34 -14.19 21.77
N ARG A 62 -27.81 -14.84 20.73
CA ARG A 62 -27.20 -16.18 20.82
C ARG A 62 -25.75 -16.16 21.33
N GLY A 63 -25.32 -17.23 21.98
CA GLY A 63 -23.95 -17.43 22.47
C GLY A 63 -23.76 -16.98 23.92
N ASN A 64 -22.66 -17.44 24.53
CA ASN A 64 -22.38 -17.17 25.93
C ASN A 64 -21.83 -15.75 26.10
N PRO A 65 -22.31 -14.97 27.08
CA PRO A 65 -21.80 -13.63 27.33
C PRO A 65 -20.33 -13.68 27.77
N ILE A 66 -19.54 -12.69 27.34
CA ILE A 66 -18.15 -12.50 27.75
C ILE A 66 -17.86 -11.01 27.86
N GLN A 67 -17.10 -10.60 28.87
CA GLN A 67 -16.64 -9.23 28.98
C GLN A 67 -15.39 -9.04 28.12
N LEU A 68 -15.40 -8.04 27.25
CA LEU A 68 -14.26 -7.69 26.39
C LEU A 68 -13.79 -6.27 26.70
N VAL A 69 -12.55 -5.99 26.32
CA VAL A 69 -11.99 -4.65 26.22
C VAL A 69 -11.62 -4.39 24.76
N THR A 70 -11.69 -3.13 24.37
CA THR A 70 -11.39 -2.69 23.00
C THR A 70 -10.30 -1.64 23.04
N ASN A 71 -9.58 -1.46 21.94
CA ASN A 71 -8.59 -0.38 21.77
C ASN A 71 -9.26 0.99 21.51
N HIS A 72 -10.44 1.17 22.07
CA HIS A 72 -11.25 2.38 22.03
C HIS A 72 -11.22 3.01 23.42
N PHE A 73 -11.06 4.32 23.46
CA PHE A 73 -11.13 5.13 24.66
C PHE A 73 -12.39 5.99 24.58
N LYS A 74 -13.18 6.03 25.65
CA LYS A 74 -14.41 6.81 25.70
C LYS A 74 -14.08 8.29 25.61
N VAL A 75 -14.80 9.02 24.78
CA VAL A 75 -14.65 10.46 24.65
C VAL A 75 -15.93 11.14 25.13
N SER A 76 -15.77 12.04 26.09
CA SER A 76 -16.84 12.91 26.55
C SER A 76 -16.76 14.23 25.80
N LEU A 77 -17.91 14.73 25.36
CA LEU A 77 -18.04 16.01 24.68
C LEU A 77 -18.98 16.87 25.51
N LYS A 78 -18.52 18.04 25.96
CA LYS A 78 -19.42 19.07 26.48
C LYS A 78 -20.10 19.72 25.28
N THR A 79 -21.43 19.76 25.28
CA THR A 79 -22.19 20.38 24.19
C THR A 79 -21.84 21.87 24.12
N THR A 80 -21.41 22.33 22.94
CA THR A 80 -21.13 23.73 22.65
C THR A 80 -21.93 24.15 21.44
N ASP A 81 -22.43 25.39 21.45
CA ASP A 81 -22.99 26.06 20.26
C ASP A 81 -21.89 26.69 19.39
N GLU A 82 -20.66 26.23 19.57
CA GLU A 82 -19.50 26.71 18.84
C GLU A 82 -19.38 26.08 17.45
N PHE A 83 -18.59 26.73 16.61
CA PHE A 83 -18.34 26.33 15.23
C PHE A 83 -16.85 26.23 14.98
N PHE A 84 -16.44 25.18 14.26
CA PHE A 84 -15.18 25.22 13.56
C PHE A 84 -15.30 26.19 12.39
N HIS A 85 -14.33 27.09 12.27
CA HIS A 85 -14.24 27.99 11.13
C HIS A 85 -13.16 27.46 10.20
N HIS A 86 -13.56 27.13 8.97
CA HIS A 86 -12.68 26.59 7.95
C HIS A 86 -12.16 27.73 7.06
N TYR A 87 -10.85 27.73 6.84
CA TYR A 87 -10.15 28.64 5.93
C TYR A 87 -9.38 27.85 4.89
N TYR A 88 -9.43 28.30 3.64
CA TYR A 88 -8.51 27.87 2.60
C TYR A 88 -7.15 28.53 2.79
N VAL A 89 -6.10 27.73 2.73
CA VAL A 89 -4.71 28.19 2.80
C VAL A 89 -4.13 28.21 1.40
N ASN A 90 -3.71 29.39 0.95
CA ASN A 90 -2.94 29.56 -0.27
C ASN A 90 -1.50 29.98 0.09
N LEU A 91 -0.52 29.20 -0.34
CA LEU A 91 0.90 29.47 -0.08
C LEU A 91 1.61 29.78 -1.38
N LYS A 92 2.16 30.99 -1.47
CA LYS A 92 2.95 31.45 -2.62
C LYS A 92 4.37 31.84 -2.18
N TYR A 93 5.32 31.72 -3.10
CA TYR A 93 6.61 32.39 -2.98
C TYR A 93 6.45 33.90 -3.29
N GLU A 94 7.49 34.70 -3.03
CA GLU A 94 7.50 36.14 -3.40
C GLU A 94 7.15 36.41 -4.86
N ASP A 95 7.53 35.50 -5.76
CA ASP A 95 7.26 35.56 -7.19
C ASP A 95 5.87 35.03 -7.59
N ASP A 96 4.95 34.96 -6.63
CA ASP A 96 3.55 34.53 -6.77
C ASP A 96 3.32 33.10 -7.27
N ARG A 97 4.38 32.29 -7.38
CA ARG A 97 4.24 30.88 -7.71
C ARG A 97 3.80 30.05 -6.51
N PRO A 98 2.97 29.02 -6.72
CA PRO A 98 2.52 28.15 -5.65
C PRO A 98 3.69 27.37 -5.02
N VAL A 99 3.59 27.11 -3.72
CA VAL A 99 4.58 26.32 -2.99
C VAL A 99 4.35 24.82 -3.23
N ASP A 100 5.20 24.20 -4.06
CA ASP A 100 5.10 22.77 -4.39
C ASP A 100 5.79 21.82 -3.36
N GLY A 101 6.29 22.37 -2.26
CA GLY A 101 7.07 21.64 -1.25
C GLY A 101 6.21 20.91 -0.20
N LYS A 102 6.08 19.58 -0.31
CA LYS A 102 5.42 18.76 0.75
C LYS A 102 6.10 18.97 2.11
N GLY A 103 5.31 19.39 3.11
CA GLY A 103 5.76 19.59 4.50
C GLY A 103 6.24 21.00 4.84
N VAL A 104 6.53 21.86 3.84
CA VAL A 104 6.92 23.26 4.07
C VAL A 104 5.76 24.05 4.67
N GLY A 105 4.53 23.80 4.20
CA GLY A 105 3.35 24.53 4.65
C GLY A 105 3.15 24.51 6.16
N ARG A 106 3.43 23.38 6.84
CA ARG A 106 3.31 23.32 8.31
C ARG A 106 4.25 24.30 8.99
N LYS A 107 5.52 24.31 8.58
CA LYS A 107 6.53 25.22 9.11
C LYS A 107 6.16 26.69 8.86
N VAL A 108 5.64 27.01 7.68
CA VAL A 108 5.19 28.36 7.32
C VAL A 108 4.02 28.79 8.21
N ILE A 109 3.01 27.94 8.37
CA ILE A 109 1.83 28.27 9.20
C ILE A 109 2.18 28.32 10.69
N ASP A 110 3.07 27.45 11.19
CA ASP A 110 3.55 27.53 12.57
C ASP A 110 4.31 28.85 12.81
N LYS A 111 5.14 29.28 11.84
CA LYS A 111 5.84 30.57 11.92
C LYS A 111 4.89 31.76 11.79
N LEU A 112 3.86 31.66 10.95
CA LEU A 112 2.80 32.65 10.83
C LEU A 112 2.18 32.94 12.20
N ALA A 113 1.75 31.89 12.90
CA ALA A 113 1.10 32.02 14.20
C ALA A 113 2.02 32.57 15.30
N GLN A 114 3.33 32.33 15.19
CA GLN A 114 4.32 32.93 16.09
C GLN A 114 4.59 34.40 15.78
N THR A 115 4.48 34.80 14.51
CA THR A 115 4.86 36.14 14.04
C THR A 115 3.71 37.12 14.15
N TYR A 116 2.48 36.67 13.88
CA TYR A 116 1.25 37.48 13.84
C TYR A 116 0.18 36.98 14.82
N PRO A 117 0.49 36.81 16.12
CA PRO A 117 -0.47 36.26 17.07
C PRO A 117 -1.68 37.19 17.29
N SER A 118 -1.47 38.52 17.27
CA SER A 118 -2.53 39.50 17.53
C SER A 118 -3.49 39.63 16.34
N GLU A 119 -2.98 39.59 15.12
CA GLU A 119 -3.76 39.62 13.87
C GLU A 119 -4.57 38.33 13.68
N LEU A 120 -4.09 37.22 14.25
CA LEU A 120 -4.84 35.96 14.32
C LEU A 120 -5.71 35.85 15.59
N ALA A 121 -5.91 36.95 16.33
CA ALA A 121 -6.68 37.01 17.57
C ALA A 121 -6.29 35.94 18.61
N HIS A 122 -5.00 35.62 18.68
CA HIS A 122 -4.40 34.59 19.54
C HIS A 122 -5.07 33.21 19.41
N LYS A 123 -5.63 32.90 18.23
CA LYS A 123 -6.35 31.65 17.99
C LYS A 123 -5.39 30.49 17.74
N ASP A 124 -5.66 29.37 18.40
CA ASP A 124 -5.12 28.07 18.01
C ASP A 124 -5.72 27.59 16.70
N PHE A 125 -4.94 26.80 15.95
CA PHE A 125 -5.34 26.29 14.64
C PHE A 125 -4.94 24.83 14.43
N ALA A 126 -5.74 24.16 13.60
CA ALA A 126 -5.49 22.82 13.09
C ALA A 126 -5.36 22.89 11.57
N TYR A 127 -4.17 22.59 11.05
CA TYR A 127 -3.89 22.65 9.62
C TYR A 127 -3.77 21.23 9.04
N ASP A 128 -4.38 20.96 7.90
CA ASP A 128 -4.29 19.64 7.24
C ASP A 128 -2.94 19.42 6.52
N GLY A 129 -2.11 20.46 6.42
CA GLY A 129 -0.79 20.40 5.81
C GLY A 129 -0.80 20.66 4.30
N GLU A 130 -1.97 20.93 3.74
CA GLU A 130 -2.20 21.16 2.31
C GLU A 130 -2.96 22.46 2.05
N LYS A 131 -4.28 22.48 2.27
CA LYS A 131 -5.15 23.60 1.86
C LYS A 131 -6.19 23.99 2.90
N SER A 132 -6.33 23.26 4.00
CA SER A 132 -7.44 23.48 4.95
C SER A 132 -6.89 23.78 6.33
N LEU A 133 -7.24 24.95 6.86
CA LEU A 133 -6.96 25.37 8.23
C LEU A 133 -8.26 25.58 8.98
N PHE A 134 -8.29 25.15 10.25
CA PHE A 134 -9.47 25.24 11.10
C PHE A 134 -9.12 25.96 12.39
N THR A 135 -10.00 26.87 12.83
CA THR A 135 -9.93 27.53 14.15
C THR A 135 -11.24 27.37 14.91
N ILE A 136 -11.19 27.66 16.22
CA ILE A 136 -12.37 27.76 17.07
C ILE A 136 -12.71 29.24 17.26
N GLY A 137 -13.84 29.65 16.68
CA GLY A 137 -14.19 31.05 16.46
C GLY A 137 -13.54 31.66 15.22
N ALA A 138 -14.12 32.76 14.74
CA ALA A 138 -13.66 33.47 13.55
C ALA A 138 -12.31 34.18 13.76
N LEU A 139 -11.52 34.27 12.69
CA LEU A 139 -10.41 35.20 12.58
C LEU A 139 -10.95 36.63 12.37
N PRO A 140 -10.17 37.69 12.68
CA PRO A 140 -10.64 39.07 12.55
C PRO A 140 -11.13 39.47 11.16
N GLN A 141 -10.55 38.89 10.10
CA GLN A 141 -10.93 39.17 8.72
C GLN A 141 -11.36 37.89 7.97
N ILE A 142 -12.22 38.06 6.98
CA ILE A 142 -12.67 36.98 6.07
C ILE A 142 -11.50 36.48 5.21
N ASN A 143 -10.70 37.42 4.69
CA ASN A 143 -9.47 37.16 3.97
C ASN A 143 -8.32 37.81 4.73
N ASN A 144 -7.27 37.06 5.04
CA ASN A 144 -6.09 37.57 5.71
C ASN A 144 -4.88 37.27 4.83
N GLU A 145 -4.02 38.26 4.64
CA GLU A 145 -2.78 38.10 3.88
C GLU A 145 -1.59 38.42 4.76
N PHE A 146 -0.59 37.54 4.72
CA PHE A 146 0.58 37.66 5.56
C PHE A 146 1.86 37.35 4.80
N VAL A 147 2.93 38.03 5.21
CA VAL A 147 4.27 37.77 4.70
C VAL A 147 5.07 37.06 5.79
N VAL A 148 5.39 35.79 5.56
CA VAL A 148 6.10 34.94 6.52
C VAL A 148 7.53 34.71 6.06
N VAL A 149 8.48 35.08 6.89
CA VAL A 149 9.90 34.83 6.63
C VAL A 149 10.34 33.62 7.46
N LEU A 150 10.79 32.57 6.75
CA LEU A 150 11.44 31.42 7.36
C LEU A 150 12.95 31.51 7.15
N GLU A 151 13.67 31.51 8.26
CA GLU A 151 15.09 31.21 8.28
C GLU A 151 15.26 29.69 8.07
N ASP A 152 16.14 29.29 7.14
CA ASP A 152 16.58 27.90 6.97
C ASP A 152 15.62 26.94 6.21
N VAL A 153 15.01 27.38 5.10
CA VAL A 153 14.20 26.51 4.23
C VAL A 153 15.01 25.97 3.05
N SER A 154 15.41 24.70 3.09
CA SER A 154 16.09 24.05 1.97
C SER A 154 15.18 23.77 0.74
N SER A 155 15.76 24.02 -0.45
CA SER A 155 15.32 23.71 -1.84
C SER A 155 14.29 24.65 -2.54
N GLY A 156 14.53 24.95 -3.84
CA GLY A 156 13.39 25.22 -4.75
C GLY A 156 13.44 26.28 -5.88
N LYS A 157 13.90 27.54 -5.75
CA LYS A 157 13.56 28.62 -6.75
C LYS A 157 14.15 28.59 -8.20
N THR A 158 13.30 28.41 -9.21
CA THR A 158 13.46 28.83 -10.63
C THR A 158 13.62 30.36 -10.74
N PRO A 159 14.32 30.94 -11.73
CA PRO A 159 14.49 32.40 -11.81
C PRO A 159 13.26 33.08 -12.45
N ALA A 160 12.89 34.26 -11.93
CA ALA A 160 12.15 35.28 -12.66
C ALA A 160 13.15 36.40 -12.99
N ASN A 161 13.11 36.87 -14.24
CA ASN A 161 13.98 37.92 -14.78
C ASN A 161 13.61 39.29 -14.20
N GLY A 162 14.62 40.10 -13.88
CA GLY A 162 14.47 41.54 -13.59
C GLY A 162 15.84 42.20 -13.46
N SER A 163 16.14 43.12 -14.37
CA SER A 163 17.40 43.87 -14.50
C SER A 163 17.62 44.87 -13.35
N PRO A 164 18.88 45.29 -13.07
CA PRO A 164 19.21 46.12 -11.91
C PRO A 164 19.19 47.63 -12.24
N GLY A 165 18.63 48.42 -11.33
CA GLY A 165 18.80 49.88 -11.26
C GLY A 165 19.48 50.27 -9.94
N ASN A 166 20.43 51.20 -10.03
CA ASN A 166 21.21 51.90 -8.98
C ASN A 166 20.33 52.42 -7.81
N ASP A 167 20.80 52.68 -6.58
CA ASP A 167 22.00 53.44 -6.20
C ASP A 167 22.43 53.28 -4.71
N SER A 168 23.76 53.24 -4.46
CA SER A 168 24.54 53.84 -3.35
C SER A 168 24.45 53.39 -1.86
N PRO A 169 25.55 53.57 -1.06
CA PRO A 169 26.01 52.59 -0.07
C PRO A 169 26.13 53.11 1.39
N ASP A 170 26.09 52.20 2.38
CA ASP A 170 27.04 52.10 3.52
C ASP A 170 26.44 51.40 4.76
N LYS A 171 27.00 50.22 5.13
CA LYS A 171 27.67 49.98 6.43
C LYS A 171 27.96 48.49 6.70
N LYS A 172 29.15 48.32 7.27
CA LYS A 172 29.89 47.12 7.71
C LYS A 172 29.08 46.07 8.49
N ARG A 173 29.60 44.83 8.42
CA ARG A 173 29.21 43.53 9.06
C ARG A 173 28.08 42.78 8.38
N VAL A 174 28.41 41.79 7.54
CA VAL A 174 27.42 40.78 7.11
C VAL A 174 27.99 39.38 7.34
N LYS A 175 27.55 38.77 8.45
CA LYS A 175 27.45 37.31 8.62
C LYS A 175 26.90 36.72 7.32
N ARG A 176 27.47 35.63 6.82
CA ARG A 176 26.95 34.84 5.67
C ARG A 176 25.41 34.88 5.70
N PRO A 177 24.71 35.34 4.65
CA PRO A 177 23.27 35.53 4.75
C PRO A 177 22.64 34.15 4.96
N TYR A 178 22.04 33.98 6.13
CA TYR A 178 20.98 33.00 6.33
C TYR A 178 20.03 33.18 5.14
N GLN A 179 19.85 32.14 4.32
CA GLN A 179 18.89 32.23 3.20
C GLN A 179 17.48 32.25 3.81
N THR A 180 17.03 33.44 4.16
CA THR A 180 15.64 33.71 4.49
C THR A 180 14.81 33.48 3.25
N LYS A 181 13.72 32.71 3.38
CA LYS A 181 12.70 32.62 2.36
C LYS A 181 11.44 33.27 2.86
N THR A 182 10.95 34.20 2.07
CA THR A 182 9.67 34.84 2.27
C THR A 182 8.58 34.07 1.54
N PHE A 183 7.45 33.91 2.21
CA PHE A 183 6.25 33.26 1.73
C PHE A 183 5.07 34.22 1.89
N LYS A 184 4.22 34.32 0.87
CA LYS A 184 2.92 34.98 1.00
C LYS A 184 1.89 33.91 1.40
N VAL A 185 1.18 34.16 2.49
CA VAL A 185 0.15 33.28 3.04
C VAL A 185 -1.18 33.99 2.97
N GLU A 186 -2.12 33.42 2.22
CA GLU A 186 -3.49 33.92 2.14
C GLU A 186 -4.41 32.92 2.86
N LEU A 187 -5.20 33.42 3.81
CA LEU A 187 -6.22 32.67 4.54
C LEU A 187 -7.58 33.20 4.17
N SER A 188 -8.38 32.42 3.44
CA SER A 188 -9.72 32.80 2.99
C SER A 188 -10.80 31.96 3.67
N PHE A 189 -11.74 32.58 4.35
CA PHE A 189 -12.86 31.90 5.00
C PHE A 189 -13.67 31.08 3.97
N ALA A 190 -13.97 29.83 4.31
CA ALA A 190 -14.65 28.89 3.45
C ALA A 190 -16.02 28.48 4.00
N ALA A 191 -16.09 28.06 5.26
CA ALA A 191 -17.31 27.53 5.86
C ALA A 191 -17.31 27.55 7.39
N ARG A 192 -18.50 27.46 7.97
CA ARG A 192 -18.72 27.17 9.40
C ARG A 192 -19.25 25.75 9.55
N ILE A 193 -18.61 24.98 10.42
CA ILE A 193 -18.99 23.59 10.72
C ILE A 193 -19.45 23.53 12.18
N PRO A 194 -20.72 23.25 12.46
CA PRO A 194 -21.24 23.22 13.82
C PRO A 194 -20.60 22.08 14.63
N MET A 195 -20.04 22.39 15.81
CA MET A 195 -19.50 21.35 16.69
C MET A 195 -20.61 20.43 17.23
N SER A 196 -21.83 20.94 17.36
CA SER A 196 -23.02 20.16 17.70
C SER A 196 -23.28 19.00 16.72
N ALA A 197 -22.76 19.05 15.47
CA ALA A 197 -22.82 17.93 14.53
C ALA A 197 -22.07 16.67 15.01
N ILE A 198 -21.06 16.83 15.88
CA ILE A 198 -20.40 15.71 16.55
C ILE A 198 -21.39 15.01 17.48
N ALA A 199 -22.18 15.77 18.24
CA ALA A 199 -23.21 15.22 19.13
C ALA A 199 -24.37 14.58 18.34
N MET A 200 -24.77 15.16 17.20
CA MET A 200 -25.80 14.57 16.32
C MET A 200 -25.38 13.20 15.76
N ALA A 201 -24.09 13.03 15.45
CA ALA A 201 -23.51 11.73 15.08
C ALA A 201 -23.84 10.64 16.10
N LEU A 202 -23.81 10.99 17.39
CA LEU A 202 -24.00 10.06 18.50
C LEU A 202 -25.47 9.65 18.64
N LYS A 203 -26.40 10.46 18.13
CA LYS A 203 -27.84 10.15 18.06
C LYS A 203 -28.23 9.34 16.82
N GLY A 204 -27.26 8.94 16.00
CA GLY A 204 -27.50 8.17 14.77
C GLY A 204 -27.99 9.01 13.59
N GLN A 205 -27.94 10.35 13.70
CA GLN A 205 -28.23 11.27 12.60
C GLN A 205 -26.93 11.56 11.85
N GLU A 206 -26.56 10.69 10.91
CA GLU A 206 -25.40 10.92 10.05
C GLU A 206 -25.74 11.94 8.95
N SER A 207 -24.95 13.01 8.90
CA SER A 207 -24.99 14.04 7.84
C SER A 207 -23.58 14.27 7.28
N GLU A 208 -23.45 15.00 6.17
CA GLU A 208 -22.13 15.41 5.68
C GLU A 208 -21.37 16.26 6.72
N HIS A 209 -22.06 17.19 7.38
CA HIS A 209 -21.49 18.00 8.46
C HIS A 209 -20.93 17.17 9.63
N THR A 210 -21.54 16.01 9.92
CA THR A 210 -21.03 15.08 10.93
C THR A 210 -19.67 14.51 10.55
N GLN A 211 -19.48 14.11 9.29
CA GLN A 211 -18.21 13.55 8.82
C GLN A 211 -17.13 14.63 8.78
N GLU A 212 -17.49 15.84 8.37
CA GLU A 212 -16.59 16.99 8.39
C GLU A 212 -16.15 17.35 9.81
N ALA A 213 -17.06 17.43 10.77
CA ALA A 213 -16.71 17.74 12.16
C ALA A 213 -15.77 16.69 12.77
N ILE A 214 -16.01 15.38 12.53
CA ILE A 214 -15.09 14.31 12.94
C ILE A 214 -13.73 14.44 12.24
N ARG A 215 -13.71 14.83 10.97
CA ARG A 215 -12.47 15.07 10.22
C ARG A 215 -11.68 16.24 10.82
N VAL A 216 -12.33 17.31 11.28
CA VAL A 216 -11.64 18.44 11.92
C VAL A 216 -10.92 18.00 13.18
N ILE A 217 -11.58 17.27 14.08
CA ILE A 217 -10.94 16.77 15.32
C ILE A 217 -9.83 15.73 15.04
N ASP A 218 -9.94 14.95 13.96
CA ASP A 218 -8.87 14.09 13.47
C ASP A 218 -7.67 14.90 12.90
N ILE A 219 -7.91 16.09 12.35
CA ILE A 219 -6.85 17.02 11.90
C ILE A 219 -6.15 17.65 13.11
N ILE A 220 -6.88 17.95 14.19
CA ILE A 220 -6.29 18.43 15.46
C ILE A 220 -5.26 17.43 15.99
N LEU A 221 -5.62 16.14 16.11
CA LEU A 221 -4.68 15.07 16.52
C LEU A 221 -3.43 15.04 15.64
N ARG A 222 -3.63 15.18 14.33
CA ARG A 222 -2.55 15.14 13.35
C ARG A 222 -1.65 16.38 13.42
N GLN A 223 -2.19 17.57 13.67
CA GLN A 223 -1.41 18.79 13.89
C GLN A 223 -0.63 18.70 15.20
N HIS A 224 -1.25 18.20 16.27
CA HIS A 224 -0.58 17.96 17.56
C HIS A 224 0.64 17.07 17.41
N SER A 225 0.49 15.90 16.77
CA SER A 225 1.63 15.00 16.53
C SER A 225 2.67 15.61 15.56
N ALA A 226 2.26 16.48 14.63
CA ALA A 226 3.19 17.19 13.76
C ALA A 226 4.10 18.13 14.57
N LYS A 227 3.53 18.89 15.52
CA LYS A 227 4.27 19.80 16.42
C LYS A 227 5.29 19.05 17.28
N GLN A 228 5.02 17.78 17.59
CA GLN A 228 5.94 16.89 18.31
C GLN A 228 7.05 16.26 17.43
N GLY A 229 7.15 16.66 16.15
CA GLY A 229 8.18 16.16 15.24
C GLY A 229 7.94 14.74 14.72
N CYS A 230 6.71 14.23 14.79
CA CYS A 230 6.38 12.92 14.25
C CYS A 230 6.44 12.88 12.72
N LEU A 231 6.86 11.75 12.17
CA LEU A 231 6.51 11.38 10.81
C LEU A 231 5.03 11.03 10.76
N LEU A 232 4.29 11.68 9.88
CA LEU A 232 2.85 11.48 9.69
C LEU A 232 2.61 10.60 8.46
N VAL A 233 1.89 9.49 8.65
CA VAL A 233 1.43 8.63 7.55
C VAL A 233 -0.07 8.41 7.69
N ARG A 234 -0.86 9.17 6.93
CA ARG A 234 -2.32 9.25 7.11
C ARG A 234 -2.64 9.67 8.56
N GLN A 235 -3.36 8.84 9.31
CA GLN A 235 -3.68 9.02 10.74
C GLN A 235 -2.77 8.18 11.66
N SER A 236 -1.60 7.76 11.18
CA SER A 236 -0.56 7.14 12.00
C SER A 236 0.62 8.06 12.22
N PHE A 237 1.16 8.07 13.44
CA PHE A 237 2.19 8.97 13.92
C PHE A 237 3.41 8.18 14.41
N PHE A 238 4.60 8.59 13.98
CA PHE A 238 5.85 7.87 14.20
C PHE A 238 6.92 8.80 14.78
N HIS A 239 7.31 8.53 16.03
CA HIS A 239 8.30 9.33 16.76
C HIS A 239 9.74 8.92 16.38
N ASN A 240 10.65 9.90 16.38
CA ASN A 240 12.08 9.66 16.17
C ASN A 240 12.75 9.13 17.45
N ASN A 241 12.34 7.95 17.90
CA ASN A 241 12.92 7.29 19.06
C ASN A 241 13.59 5.98 18.61
N PRO A 242 14.91 5.80 18.79
CA PRO A 242 15.61 4.57 18.41
C PRO A 242 14.99 3.29 18.97
N SER A 243 14.36 3.32 20.15
CA SER A 243 13.66 2.16 20.73
C SER A 243 12.43 1.72 19.92
N ASN A 244 11.89 2.58 19.05
CA ASN A 244 10.80 2.25 18.14
C ASN A 244 11.30 1.65 16.82
N PHE A 245 12.62 1.61 16.58
CA PHE A 245 13.19 1.16 15.32
C PHE A 245 13.58 -0.31 15.38
N VAL A 246 13.37 -0.99 14.26
CA VAL A 246 13.61 -2.41 14.10
C VAL A 246 14.31 -2.64 12.78
N ASP A 247 15.54 -3.13 12.80
CA ASP A 247 16.27 -3.40 11.56
C ASP A 247 15.62 -4.54 10.75
N LEU A 248 15.40 -4.33 9.46
CA LEU A 248 14.86 -5.33 8.54
C LEU A 248 15.92 -5.83 7.54
N GLY A 249 17.14 -5.29 7.61
CA GLY A 249 18.23 -5.53 6.67
C GLY A 249 18.10 -4.66 5.41
N GLY A 250 19.19 -4.58 4.64
CA GLY A 250 19.20 -3.86 3.36
C GLY A 250 19.11 -2.33 3.48
N GLY A 251 19.52 -1.76 4.63
CA GLY A 251 19.41 -0.33 4.91
C GLY A 251 17.99 0.15 5.23
N VAL A 252 17.06 -0.76 5.51
CA VAL A 252 15.64 -0.47 5.79
C VAL A 252 15.31 -0.86 7.22
N MET A 253 14.59 0.01 7.94
CA MET A 253 14.10 -0.24 9.29
C MET A 253 12.58 -0.15 9.34
N GLY A 254 11.96 -0.97 10.18
CA GLY A 254 10.60 -0.76 10.64
C GLY A 254 10.58 0.28 11.76
N CYS A 255 9.72 1.28 11.65
CA CYS A 255 9.45 2.27 12.68
C CYS A 255 8.08 2.00 13.28
N ARG A 256 8.05 1.63 14.55
CA ARG A 256 6.81 1.49 15.33
C ARG A 256 6.26 2.87 15.68
N GLY A 257 4.95 2.98 15.66
CA GLY A 257 4.17 4.16 15.99
C GLY A 257 2.75 3.75 16.32
N PHE A 258 1.82 4.68 16.17
CA PHE A 258 0.42 4.40 16.47
C PHE A 258 -0.52 5.12 15.51
N HIS A 259 -1.64 4.47 15.22
CA HIS A 259 -2.82 5.06 14.62
C HIS A 259 -3.66 5.72 15.73
N SER A 260 -4.24 6.89 15.46
CA SER A 260 -5.16 7.57 16.37
C SER A 260 -6.25 8.27 15.56
N SER A 261 -7.52 8.00 15.85
CA SER A 261 -8.64 8.65 15.17
C SER A 261 -9.93 8.60 15.97
N PHE A 262 -10.73 9.65 15.89
CA PHE A 262 -12.08 9.69 16.44
C PHE A 262 -13.06 8.86 15.59
N ARG A 263 -13.99 8.21 16.29
CA ARG A 263 -15.02 7.34 15.73
C ARG A 263 -16.33 7.57 16.48
N ALA A 264 -17.40 7.83 15.74
CA ALA A 264 -18.76 7.72 16.28
C ALA A 264 -19.08 6.23 16.47
N THR A 265 -19.53 5.88 17.68
CA THR A 265 -19.95 4.53 18.05
C THR A 265 -21.35 4.58 18.67
N GLN A 266 -22.00 3.44 18.83
CA GLN A 266 -23.29 3.36 19.51
C GLN A 266 -23.25 3.89 20.96
N SER A 267 -22.09 3.83 21.61
CA SER A 267 -21.90 4.32 22.98
C SER A 267 -21.43 5.78 23.06
N GLY A 268 -21.44 6.50 21.94
CA GLY A 268 -20.95 7.87 21.84
C GLY A 268 -19.63 7.98 21.07
N LEU A 269 -18.97 9.13 21.21
CA LEU A 269 -17.69 9.40 20.57
C LEU A 269 -16.59 8.57 21.23
N SER A 270 -15.67 8.04 20.43
CA SER A 270 -14.55 7.25 20.91
C SER A 270 -13.28 7.57 20.16
N LEU A 271 -12.15 7.60 20.87
CA LEU A 271 -10.83 7.65 20.28
C LEU A 271 -10.33 6.23 20.07
N ASN A 272 -10.16 5.82 18.82
CA ASN A 272 -9.54 4.55 18.47
C ASN A 272 -8.03 4.75 18.34
N ILE A 273 -7.24 4.03 19.15
CA ILE A 273 -5.78 4.03 19.07
C ILE A 273 -5.32 2.61 18.75
N ASP A 274 -4.37 2.48 17.83
CA ASP A 274 -3.80 1.17 17.53
C ASP A 274 -2.31 1.23 17.21
N VAL A 275 -1.58 0.12 17.37
CA VAL A 275 -0.16 0.04 17.00
C VAL A 275 -0.04 0.02 15.48
N SER A 276 0.91 0.80 14.95
CA SER A 276 1.20 0.90 13.53
C SER A 276 2.70 0.77 13.28
N THR A 277 3.10 0.22 12.14
CA THR A 277 4.52 0.12 11.75
C THR A 277 4.67 0.62 10.32
N THR A 278 5.53 1.62 10.11
CA THR A 278 5.90 2.11 8.77
C THR A 278 7.37 1.85 8.49
N MET A 279 7.72 1.74 7.21
CA MET A 279 9.10 1.50 6.79
C MET A 279 9.84 2.82 6.64
N ILE A 280 11.05 2.90 7.18
CA ILE A 280 11.95 4.04 7.07
C ILE A 280 13.33 3.61 6.56
N VAL A 281 14.04 4.54 5.95
CA VAL A 281 15.45 4.40 5.60
C VAL A 281 16.28 4.47 6.89
N LYS A 282 17.31 3.63 7.01
CA LYS A 282 18.27 3.70 8.12
C LYS A 282 18.99 5.07 8.10
N PRO A 283 18.86 5.91 9.14
CA PRO A 283 19.62 7.15 9.23
C PRO A 283 21.11 6.87 9.47
N GLY A 284 21.96 7.83 9.15
CA GLY A 284 23.42 7.70 9.26
C GLY A 284 24.15 7.93 7.93
N PRO A 285 25.44 7.59 7.82
CA PRO A 285 26.23 7.82 6.61
C PRO A 285 25.55 7.26 5.35
N VAL A 286 25.53 8.05 4.26
CA VAL A 286 24.92 7.62 3.00
C VAL A 286 25.59 6.36 2.45
N VAL A 287 26.91 6.25 2.60
CA VAL A 287 27.68 5.09 2.15
C VAL A 287 27.20 3.79 2.81
N ASP A 288 26.98 3.78 4.13
CA ASP A 288 26.54 2.59 4.89
C ASP A 288 25.18 2.09 4.40
N PHE A 289 24.28 3.02 4.11
CA PHE A 289 22.99 2.69 3.51
C PHE A 289 23.16 2.02 2.14
N LEU A 290 24.05 2.54 1.28
CA LEU A 290 24.29 1.97 -0.05
C LEU A 290 24.92 0.57 0.03
N LEU A 291 25.93 0.39 0.90
CA LEU A 291 26.57 -0.91 1.15
C LEU A 291 25.52 -1.94 1.56
N ALA A 292 24.70 -1.60 2.56
CA ALA A 292 23.64 -2.47 3.05
C ALA A 292 22.56 -2.73 1.98
N ASN A 293 22.12 -1.70 1.26
CA ASN A 293 21.04 -1.79 0.28
C ASN A 293 21.42 -2.64 -0.94
N GLN A 294 22.68 -2.57 -1.37
CA GLN A 294 23.20 -3.34 -2.50
C GLN A 294 23.86 -4.66 -2.10
N LYS A 295 23.99 -4.92 -0.79
CA LYS A 295 24.65 -6.12 -0.22
C LYS A 295 26.10 -6.26 -0.68
N VAL A 296 26.83 -5.15 -0.64
CA VAL A 296 28.26 -5.10 -0.95
C VAL A 296 29.04 -4.72 0.31
N ASP A 297 30.26 -5.21 0.42
CA ASP A 297 31.16 -5.09 1.57
C ASP A 297 32.11 -3.89 1.49
N HIS A 298 32.31 -3.33 0.29
CA HIS A 298 33.25 -2.23 0.06
C HIS A 298 32.66 -1.15 -0.88
N PRO A 299 32.92 0.16 -0.64
CA PRO A 299 32.37 1.24 -1.45
C PRO A 299 32.68 1.17 -2.95
N ASN A 300 33.87 0.66 -3.32
CA ASN A 300 34.27 0.48 -4.74
C ASN A 300 33.38 -0.51 -5.51
N LYS A 301 32.61 -1.36 -4.83
CA LYS A 301 31.68 -2.33 -5.45
C LYS A 301 30.26 -1.76 -5.60
N ILE A 302 30.03 -0.50 -5.24
CA ILE A 302 28.71 0.14 -5.36
C ILE A 302 28.35 0.34 -6.84
N ASP A 303 27.19 -0.18 -7.24
CA ASP A 303 26.57 0.15 -8.52
C ASP A 303 25.91 1.54 -8.40
N TRP A 304 26.56 2.54 -8.98
CA TRP A 304 26.13 3.93 -8.90
C TRP A 304 24.81 4.20 -9.64
N ALA A 305 24.46 3.41 -10.65
CA ALA A 305 23.17 3.52 -11.34
C ALA A 305 22.02 3.04 -10.44
N LYS A 306 22.24 1.98 -9.64
CA LYS A 306 21.31 1.57 -8.57
C LYS A 306 21.29 2.59 -7.43
N ALA A 307 22.44 3.13 -7.03
CA ALA A 307 22.55 4.14 -5.96
C ALA A 307 21.76 5.42 -6.31
N LYS A 308 21.89 5.94 -7.53
CA LYS A 308 21.13 7.11 -8.03
C LYS A 308 19.62 6.92 -7.85
N ARG A 309 19.11 5.72 -8.17
CA ARG A 309 17.69 5.37 -7.96
C ARG A 309 17.35 5.18 -6.48
N ALA A 310 18.27 4.67 -5.65
CA ALA A 310 18.10 4.47 -4.22
C ALA A 310 17.97 5.79 -3.44
N LEU A 311 18.79 6.77 -3.79
CA LEU A 311 18.93 8.03 -3.06
C LEU A 311 17.98 9.14 -3.53
N LYS A 312 17.41 9.03 -4.74
CA LYS A 312 16.51 10.04 -5.30
C LYS A 312 15.42 10.44 -4.31
N ASN A 313 15.26 11.75 -4.08
CA ASN A 313 14.31 12.37 -3.15
C ASN A 313 14.54 12.11 -1.66
N LEU A 314 15.57 11.35 -1.26
CA LEU A 314 15.97 11.29 0.14
C LEU A 314 16.58 12.62 0.57
N ARG A 315 16.56 12.88 1.87
CA ARG A 315 17.15 14.03 2.54
C ARG A 315 18.41 13.62 3.25
N ILE A 316 19.41 14.48 3.16
CA ILE A 316 20.69 14.33 3.84
C ILE A 316 21.00 15.58 4.65
N LYS A 317 21.84 15.41 5.66
CA LYS A 317 22.51 16.45 6.39
C LYS A 317 23.99 16.43 6.00
N THR A 318 24.57 17.59 5.72
CA THR A 318 25.97 17.69 5.27
C THR A 318 26.89 18.10 6.42
N SER A 319 28.06 17.48 6.54
CA SER A 319 29.12 17.89 7.47
C SER A 319 30.09 18.89 6.81
N PRO A 320 30.61 19.90 7.52
CA PRO A 320 30.33 20.29 8.91
C PRO A 320 29.13 21.25 9.05
N ALA A 321 28.55 21.72 7.95
CA ALA A 321 27.53 22.78 7.96
C ALA A 321 26.21 22.40 8.66
N ASN A 322 25.97 21.10 8.86
CA ASN A 322 24.76 20.55 9.48
C ASN A 322 23.46 20.94 8.78
N THR A 323 23.52 21.36 7.51
CA THR A 323 22.38 21.79 6.72
C THR A 323 21.69 20.58 6.07
N GLU A 324 20.35 20.56 6.11
CA GLU A 324 19.56 19.52 5.45
C GLU A 324 19.27 19.87 3.99
N TYR A 325 19.47 18.91 3.09
CA TYR A 325 19.18 19.03 1.67
C TYR A 325 18.40 17.83 1.15
N LYS A 326 17.58 18.04 0.12
CA LYS A 326 16.96 16.97 -0.66
C LYS A 326 17.87 16.58 -1.82
N ILE A 327 18.18 15.30 -1.94
CA ILE A 327 18.96 14.74 -3.05
C ILE A 327 18.15 14.81 -4.34
N VAL A 328 18.72 15.45 -5.35
CA VAL A 328 18.19 15.53 -6.71
C VAL A 328 18.80 14.44 -7.58
N GLY A 329 20.09 14.14 -7.39
CA GLY A 329 20.78 13.10 -8.14
C GLY A 329 22.22 12.89 -7.66
N LEU A 330 23.01 12.28 -8.54
CA LEU A 330 24.45 12.12 -8.42
C LEU A 330 25.12 12.85 -9.60
N SER A 331 26.36 13.30 -9.42
CA SER A 331 27.19 13.76 -10.53
C SER A 331 27.47 12.63 -11.52
N GLU A 332 27.85 13.01 -12.75
CA GLU A 332 28.31 12.06 -13.78
C GLU A 332 29.79 11.69 -13.59
N ARG A 333 30.58 12.65 -13.08
CA ARG A 333 32.01 12.50 -12.81
C ARG A 333 32.29 12.29 -11.32
N ASN A 334 33.47 11.77 -10.99
CA ASN A 334 33.92 11.60 -9.60
C ASN A 334 34.31 12.94 -8.95
N CYS A 335 34.66 12.96 -7.66
CA CYS A 335 34.99 14.21 -6.96
C CYS A 335 36.25 14.89 -7.50
N TYR A 336 37.22 14.14 -8.05
CA TYR A 336 38.44 14.71 -8.66
C TYR A 336 38.13 15.51 -9.94
N GLU A 337 37.20 15.03 -10.75
CA GLU A 337 36.88 15.58 -12.07
C GLU A 337 35.62 16.45 -12.09
N GLN A 338 34.77 16.35 -11.08
CA GLN A 338 33.53 17.13 -11.02
C GLN A 338 33.86 18.58 -10.66
N MET A 339 33.77 19.46 -11.66
CA MET A 339 34.02 20.89 -11.51
C MET A 339 32.77 21.68 -11.12
N PHE A 340 32.97 22.85 -10.50
CA PHE A 340 31.95 23.88 -10.33
C PHE A 340 32.60 25.27 -10.24
N SER A 341 31.84 26.31 -10.63
CA SER A 341 32.31 27.69 -10.57
C SER A 341 32.25 28.25 -9.15
N LEU A 342 33.41 28.54 -8.57
CA LEU A 342 33.59 29.22 -7.30
C LEU A 342 33.79 30.71 -7.53
N LYS A 343 32.89 31.56 -7.03
CA LYS A 343 33.11 33.01 -7.04
C LYS A 343 34.12 33.39 -5.97
N GLN A 344 35.30 33.84 -6.39
CA GLN A 344 36.31 34.38 -5.49
C GLN A 344 36.11 35.90 -5.38
N ARG A 345 36.32 36.46 -4.19
CA ARG A 345 36.27 37.90 -3.99
C ARG A 345 37.70 38.37 -3.77
N ASN A 346 38.36 38.81 -4.84
CA ASN A 346 39.61 39.53 -4.70
C ASN A 346 39.28 40.90 -4.08
N GLY A 347 40.08 41.32 -3.10
CA GLY A 347 39.82 42.51 -2.26
C GLY A 347 39.92 43.86 -2.98
N GLY A 348 39.69 43.94 -4.29
CA GLY A 348 39.65 45.17 -5.08
C GLY A 348 38.33 45.27 -5.85
N ASN A 349 37.97 46.50 -6.26
CA ASN A 349 36.74 46.86 -7.00
C ASN A 349 36.64 46.28 -8.43
N GLY A 350 36.99 45.00 -8.63
CA GLY A 350 36.78 44.26 -9.87
C GLY A 350 35.65 43.24 -9.73
N ASP A 351 35.00 42.92 -10.85
CA ASP A 351 33.96 41.90 -10.91
C ASP A 351 34.44 40.55 -10.33
N PRO A 352 33.57 39.80 -9.64
CA PRO A 352 33.94 38.54 -9.02
C PRO A 352 34.40 37.52 -10.07
N GLU A 353 35.69 37.23 -10.10
CA GLU A 353 36.27 36.20 -10.95
C GLU A 353 35.75 34.82 -10.51
N ALA A 354 35.14 34.11 -11.47
CA ALA A 354 34.62 32.76 -11.25
C ALA A 354 35.70 31.76 -11.63
N ILE A 355 36.28 31.10 -10.63
CA ILE A 355 37.30 30.07 -10.84
C ILE A 355 36.60 28.72 -10.89
N GLU A 356 36.84 27.94 -11.94
CA GLU A 356 36.44 26.53 -11.99
C GLU A 356 37.37 25.71 -11.09
N ILE A 357 36.77 24.99 -10.14
CA ILE A 357 37.50 24.14 -9.20
C ILE A 357 36.79 22.79 -9.05
N SER A 358 37.55 21.71 -8.86
CA SER A 358 36.96 20.39 -8.60
C SER A 358 36.34 20.35 -7.20
N VAL A 359 35.35 19.47 -7.02
CA VAL A 359 34.74 19.22 -5.71
C VAL A 359 35.81 18.74 -4.72
N TYR A 360 36.72 17.84 -5.13
CA TYR A 360 37.82 17.38 -4.28
C TYR A 360 38.72 18.54 -3.83
N ASP A 361 39.22 19.35 -4.77
CA ASP A 361 40.14 20.45 -4.44
C ASP A 361 39.48 21.49 -3.55
N TYR A 362 38.20 21.80 -3.79
CA TYR A 362 37.47 22.72 -2.93
C TYR A 362 37.37 22.21 -1.48
N PHE A 363 37.03 20.94 -1.26
CA PHE A 363 36.90 20.41 0.10
C PHE A 363 38.28 20.20 0.76
N VAL A 364 39.25 19.63 0.05
CA VAL A 364 40.55 19.29 0.61
C VAL A 364 41.46 20.52 0.69
N LYS A 365 41.70 21.22 -0.42
CA LYS A 365 42.66 22.33 -0.49
C LYS A 365 42.07 23.64 0.05
N ASN A 366 40.83 24.00 -0.30
CA ASN A 366 40.25 25.29 0.12
C ASN A 366 39.55 25.25 1.49
N ARG A 367 38.96 24.12 1.87
CA ARG A 367 38.24 23.97 3.15
C ARG A 367 39.03 23.21 4.21
N GLY A 368 40.14 22.57 3.87
CA GLY A 368 40.94 21.78 4.80
C GLY A 368 40.21 20.53 5.32
N ILE A 369 39.27 19.99 4.56
CA ILE A 369 38.48 18.81 4.90
C ILE A 369 39.04 17.63 4.11
N GLU A 370 39.74 16.74 4.79
CA GLU A 370 40.25 15.50 4.20
C GLU A 370 39.11 14.58 3.75
N LEU A 371 39.21 14.04 2.53
CA LEU A 371 38.32 13.01 2.01
C LEU A 371 39.09 11.69 1.97
N ARG A 372 38.65 10.70 2.74
CA ARG A 372 39.41 9.44 2.92
C ARG A 372 39.20 8.43 1.81
N TYR A 373 38.00 8.41 1.23
CA TYR A 373 37.64 7.40 0.22
C TYR A 373 36.75 7.91 -0.90
N SER A 374 36.15 9.10 -0.74
CA SER A 374 35.11 9.58 -1.67
C SER A 374 35.64 10.30 -2.91
N GLY A 375 36.96 10.47 -3.04
CA GLY A 375 37.61 11.11 -4.20
C GLY A 375 37.22 10.48 -5.54
N ASP A 376 37.31 9.16 -5.63
CA ASP A 376 37.00 8.38 -6.84
C ASP A 376 35.50 8.17 -7.07
N PHE A 377 34.63 8.73 -6.22
CA PHE A 377 33.19 8.49 -6.27
C PHE A 377 32.41 9.69 -6.79
N PRO A 378 31.22 9.47 -7.38
CA PRO A 378 30.29 10.54 -7.69
C PRO A 378 29.89 11.35 -6.45
N CYS A 379 29.68 12.64 -6.65
CA CYS A 379 29.15 13.55 -5.65
C CYS A 379 27.62 13.43 -5.54
N ILE A 380 27.09 13.67 -4.35
CA ILE A 380 25.67 13.88 -4.12
C ILE A 380 25.29 15.25 -4.69
N ASN A 381 24.35 15.30 -5.62
CA ASN A 381 23.79 16.55 -6.14
C ASN A 381 22.50 16.91 -5.41
N VAL A 382 22.51 18.07 -4.76
CA VAL A 382 21.35 18.65 -4.06
C VAL A 382 20.85 19.96 -4.68
N GLY A 383 21.56 20.45 -5.71
CA GLY A 383 21.24 21.69 -6.40
C GLY A 383 20.15 21.52 -7.44
N LYS A 384 19.86 22.62 -8.15
CA LYS A 384 18.90 22.62 -9.26
C LYS A 384 19.58 22.19 -10.57
N PRO A 385 18.82 21.76 -11.59
CA PRO A 385 19.40 21.43 -12.90
C PRO A 385 20.29 22.54 -13.48
N ARG A 386 19.89 23.81 -13.34
CA ARG A 386 20.67 24.97 -13.84
C ARG A 386 21.75 25.48 -12.87
N ARG A 387 21.74 25.04 -11.62
CA ARG A 387 22.72 25.46 -10.60
C ARG A 387 22.93 24.29 -9.64
N PRO A 388 23.73 23.30 -10.05
CA PRO A 388 23.97 22.12 -9.23
C PRO A 388 24.76 22.50 -7.97
N THR A 389 24.69 21.64 -6.97
CA THR A 389 25.45 21.80 -5.73
C THR A 389 25.85 20.41 -5.29
N TYR A 390 27.15 20.19 -5.21
CA TYR A 390 27.75 18.88 -5.06
C TYR A 390 28.38 18.73 -3.68
N PHE A 391 28.17 17.57 -3.07
CA PHE A 391 28.81 17.17 -1.82
C PHE A 391 29.45 15.79 -1.99
N PRO A 392 30.70 15.58 -1.54
CA PRO A 392 31.26 14.25 -1.41
C PRO A 392 30.36 13.36 -0.55
N ILE A 393 30.18 12.10 -0.95
CA ILE A 393 29.28 11.17 -0.25
C ILE A 393 29.68 10.96 1.23
N GLU A 394 30.97 11.05 1.52
CA GLU A 394 31.55 10.92 2.86
C GLU A 394 31.10 12.01 3.83
N LEU A 395 30.71 13.18 3.30
CA LEU A 395 30.23 14.30 4.10
C LEU A 395 28.71 14.31 4.24
N CYS A 396 28.01 13.26 3.79
CA CYS A 396 26.55 13.20 3.75
C CYS A 396 25.97 12.13 4.68
N GLN A 397 24.99 12.51 5.49
CA GLN A 397 24.26 11.61 6.40
C GLN A 397 22.76 11.65 6.12
N LEU A 398 22.10 10.50 5.98
CA LEU A 398 20.65 10.37 5.84
C LEU A 398 19.94 10.80 7.13
N VAL A 399 18.98 11.73 6.98
CA VAL A 399 18.13 12.25 8.07
C VAL A 399 17.17 11.15 8.58
N PRO A 400 16.83 11.10 9.87
CA PRO A 400 15.84 10.16 10.41
C PRO A 400 14.43 10.33 9.84
N LEU A 401 13.58 9.32 10.11
CA LEU A 401 12.15 9.30 9.80
C LEU A 401 11.79 9.51 8.32
N GLN A 402 12.64 9.07 7.41
CA GLN A 402 12.35 9.12 5.97
C GLN A 402 11.70 7.83 5.50
N ARG A 403 10.48 7.92 4.95
CA ARG A 403 9.76 6.73 4.50
C ARG A 403 10.51 5.99 3.40
N TYR A 404 10.64 4.68 3.57
CA TYR A 404 11.00 3.77 2.50
C TYR A 404 9.73 3.36 1.74
N THR A 405 9.58 3.83 0.50
CA THR A 405 8.37 3.64 -0.32
C THR A 405 8.51 2.53 -1.36
N LYS A 406 9.70 1.94 -1.49
CA LYS A 406 9.96 0.87 -2.44
C LYS A 406 9.44 -0.46 -1.90
N SER A 407 9.22 -1.39 -2.81
CA SER A 407 8.83 -2.75 -2.45
C SER A 407 9.90 -3.44 -1.61
N LEU A 408 9.49 -3.97 -0.46
CA LEU A 408 10.34 -4.80 0.39
C LEU A 408 10.65 -6.13 -0.31
N SER A 409 11.87 -6.61 -0.16
CA SER A 409 12.21 -8.01 -0.44
C SER A 409 11.39 -8.94 0.44
N THR A 410 11.17 -10.17 0.03
CA THR A 410 10.32 -11.05 0.84
C THR A 410 10.96 -11.45 2.17
N LEU A 411 12.30 -11.43 2.27
CA LEU A 411 13.01 -11.57 3.55
C LEU A 411 12.65 -10.42 4.50
N GLN A 412 12.72 -9.17 4.02
CA GLN A 412 12.31 -7.98 4.78
C GLN A 412 10.83 -8.05 5.17
N ARG A 413 9.93 -8.49 4.27
CA ARG A 413 8.50 -8.67 4.59
C ARG A 413 8.28 -9.69 5.70
N SER A 414 8.96 -10.84 5.63
CA SER A 414 8.87 -11.86 6.67
C SER A 414 9.40 -11.34 8.02
N SER A 415 10.54 -10.66 8.00
CA SER A 415 11.13 -10.06 9.19
C SER A 415 10.22 -9.00 9.80
N LEU A 416 9.58 -8.18 8.96
CA LEU A 416 8.61 -7.18 9.39
C LEU A 416 7.42 -7.80 10.12
N VAL A 417 6.81 -8.84 9.53
CA VAL A 417 5.66 -9.54 10.13
C VAL A 417 6.04 -10.14 11.47
N GLU A 418 7.18 -10.83 11.53
CA GLU A 418 7.67 -11.48 12.75
C GLU A 418 7.95 -10.47 13.85
N LYS A 419 8.67 -9.39 13.53
CA LYS A 419 9.05 -8.36 14.50
C LYS A 419 7.93 -7.36 14.83
N SER A 420 6.82 -7.36 14.09
CA SER A 420 5.61 -6.59 14.42
C SER A 420 4.58 -7.38 15.22
N ARG A 421 4.79 -8.69 15.44
CA ARG A 421 3.88 -9.52 16.21
C ARG A 421 3.93 -9.14 17.69
N GLN A 422 2.76 -8.88 18.27
CA GLN A 422 2.60 -8.55 19.68
C GLN A 422 1.46 -9.37 20.28
N LYS A 423 1.62 -9.80 21.54
CA LYS A 423 0.52 -10.42 22.28
C LYS A 423 -0.50 -9.35 22.70
N PRO A 424 -1.78 -9.69 22.92
CA PRO A 424 -2.80 -8.72 23.31
C PRO A 424 -2.43 -7.88 24.54
N GLN A 425 -1.87 -8.50 25.60
CA GLN A 425 -1.48 -7.79 26.83
C GLN A 425 -0.34 -6.79 26.59
N GLU A 426 0.68 -7.19 25.82
CA GLU A 426 1.77 -6.30 25.41
C GLU A 426 1.23 -5.12 24.59
N ARG A 427 0.32 -5.39 23.65
CA ARG A 427 -0.33 -4.35 22.84
C ARG A 427 -1.13 -3.38 23.72
N MET A 428 -1.89 -3.88 24.69
CA MET A 428 -2.63 -3.04 25.63
C MET A 428 -1.70 -2.12 26.45
N SER A 429 -0.59 -2.65 26.95
CA SER A 429 0.41 -1.82 27.65
C SER A 429 0.95 -0.70 26.76
N VAL A 430 1.33 -1.04 25.51
CA VAL A 430 1.80 -0.07 24.52
C VAL A 430 0.76 1.01 24.23
N LEU A 431 -0.52 0.65 24.09
CA LEU A 431 -1.58 1.62 23.80
C LEU A 431 -1.85 2.57 24.98
N SER A 432 -1.80 2.06 26.22
CA SER A 432 -1.91 2.89 27.42
C SER A 432 -0.76 3.89 27.51
N ASP A 433 0.47 3.46 27.22
CA ASP A 433 1.65 4.33 27.20
C ASP A 433 1.57 5.38 26.09
N VAL A 434 1.10 4.98 24.90
CA VAL A 434 0.86 5.90 23.78
C VAL A 434 -0.14 6.98 24.15
N LEU A 435 -1.28 6.62 24.76
CA LEU A 435 -2.29 7.59 25.15
C LEU A 435 -1.73 8.61 26.15
N LYS A 436 -0.99 8.14 27.16
CA LYS A 436 -0.34 9.00 28.16
C LYS A 436 0.68 9.94 27.53
N ARG A 437 1.60 9.41 26.70
CA ARG A 437 2.66 10.18 26.05
C ARG A 437 2.14 11.16 25.00
N SER A 438 0.97 10.87 24.42
CA SER A 438 0.36 11.78 23.44
C SER A 438 -0.13 13.06 24.11
N SER A 439 -0.46 13.05 25.40
CA SER A 439 -0.91 14.22 26.16
C SER A 439 -2.03 15.00 25.44
N TYR A 440 -3.03 14.29 24.93
CA TYR A 440 -4.16 14.92 24.23
C TYR A 440 -5.04 15.79 25.14
N ASP A 441 -4.95 15.58 26.46
CA ASP A 441 -5.60 16.37 27.49
C ASP A 441 -5.01 17.79 27.65
N THR A 442 -3.77 18.00 27.19
CA THR A 442 -3.12 19.33 27.20
C THR A 442 -3.28 20.08 25.88
N GLU A 443 -3.91 19.46 24.86
CA GLU A 443 -4.08 20.09 23.55
C GLU A 443 -5.17 21.17 23.61
N PRO A 444 -4.84 22.44 23.31
CA PRO A 444 -5.76 23.58 23.51
C PRO A 444 -7.06 23.47 22.71
N MET A 445 -7.02 23.03 21.45
CA MET A 445 -8.21 22.98 20.61
C MET A 445 -9.16 21.86 21.03
N LEU A 446 -8.67 20.68 21.40
CA LEU A 446 -9.48 19.59 21.95
C LEU A 446 -10.16 20.05 23.25
N LYS A 447 -9.42 20.74 24.12
CA LYS A 447 -9.97 21.30 25.36
C LYS A 447 -11.05 22.35 25.08
N ALA A 448 -10.82 23.24 24.12
CA ALA A 448 -11.80 24.24 23.69
C ALA A 448 -13.05 23.61 23.04
N CYS A 449 -12.91 22.49 22.32
CA CYS A 449 -14.03 21.69 21.84
C CYS A 449 -14.82 21.02 22.97
N GLY A 450 -14.39 21.14 24.24
CA GLY A 450 -14.99 20.42 25.36
C GLY A 450 -14.74 18.91 25.32
N ILE A 451 -13.71 18.46 24.61
CA ILE A 451 -13.36 17.04 24.48
C ILE A 451 -12.53 16.60 25.68
N SER A 452 -12.93 15.50 26.30
CA SER A 452 -12.18 14.81 27.34
C SER A 452 -12.09 13.31 27.03
N ILE A 453 -10.88 12.76 27.08
CA ILE A 453 -10.60 11.37 26.71
C ILE A 453 -10.36 10.55 27.99
N ALA A 454 -11.12 9.48 28.16
CA ALA A 454 -10.93 8.54 29.26
C ALA A 454 -9.62 7.76 29.09
N GLN A 455 -8.93 7.49 30.20
CA GLN A 455 -7.64 6.80 30.19
C GLN A 455 -7.77 5.26 30.13
N GLY A 456 -8.95 4.72 30.45
CA GLY A 456 -9.22 3.28 30.44
C GLY A 456 -9.76 2.79 29.10
N PHE A 457 -9.43 1.53 28.76
CA PHE A 457 -10.01 0.84 27.62
C PHE A 457 -11.53 0.70 27.76
N THR A 458 -12.25 0.89 26.66
CA THR A 458 -13.70 0.74 26.65
C THR A 458 -14.08 -0.73 26.78
N GLN A 459 -14.83 -1.02 27.84
CA GLN A 459 -15.40 -2.33 28.11
C GLN A 459 -16.66 -2.54 27.26
N VAL A 460 -16.78 -3.70 26.61
CA VAL A 460 -17.95 -4.06 25.80
C VAL A 460 -18.39 -5.51 26.08
N ALA A 461 -19.70 -5.73 26.11
CA ALA A 461 -20.26 -7.06 26.22
C ALA A 461 -20.15 -7.80 24.88
N GLY A 462 -19.35 -8.87 24.85
CA GLY A 462 -19.24 -9.79 23.74
C GLY A 462 -20.11 -11.03 23.91
N ARG A 463 -20.18 -11.85 22.86
CA ARG A 463 -20.81 -13.18 22.89
C ARG A 463 -19.92 -14.19 22.18
N VAL A 464 -19.66 -15.33 22.83
CA VAL A 464 -18.98 -16.48 22.24
C VAL A 464 -20.03 -17.40 21.63
N LEU A 465 -20.11 -17.41 20.30
CA LEU A 465 -21.01 -18.31 19.58
C LEU A 465 -20.54 -19.75 19.70
N GLN A 466 -21.48 -20.69 19.76
CA GLN A 466 -21.16 -22.10 19.68
C GLN A 466 -20.52 -22.41 18.32
N ALA A 467 -19.37 -23.07 18.35
CA ALA A 467 -18.70 -23.48 17.12
C ALA A 467 -19.57 -24.50 16.37
N PRO A 468 -19.67 -24.41 15.03
CA PRO A 468 -20.43 -25.37 14.26
C PRO A 468 -19.76 -26.75 14.35
N LYS A 469 -20.59 -27.80 14.38
CA LYS A 469 -20.11 -29.18 14.36
C LYS A 469 -19.69 -29.55 12.93
N LEU A 470 -18.53 -30.19 12.83
CA LEU A 470 -17.96 -30.64 11.56
C LEU A 470 -18.06 -32.16 11.46
N LYS A 471 -18.34 -32.65 10.25
CA LYS A 471 -18.41 -34.07 9.91
C LYS A 471 -17.27 -34.44 8.96
N ALA A 472 -16.58 -35.52 9.31
CA ALA A 472 -15.53 -36.14 8.51
C ALA A 472 -16.11 -37.27 7.64
N GLY A 473 -15.23 -38.06 7.03
CA GLY A 473 -15.62 -39.33 6.39
C GLY A 473 -16.29 -40.29 7.38
N ASN A 474 -17.09 -41.22 6.86
CA ASN A 474 -17.84 -42.22 7.65
C ASN A 474 -18.81 -41.62 8.68
N GLY A 475 -19.20 -40.34 8.55
CA GLY A 475 -20.12 -39.68 9.48
C GLY A 475 -19.51 -39.29 10.84
N GLU A 476 -18.20 -39.42 11.00
CA GLU A 476 -17.51 -39.13 12.25
C GLU A 476 -17.49 -37.64 12.59
N ASP A 477 -17.64 -37.31 13.88
CA ASP A 477 -17.53 -35.94 14.37
C ASP A 477 -16.09 -35.44 14.44
N ILE A 478 -15.90 -34.17 14.09
CA ILE A 478 -14.67 -33.40 14.34
C ILE A 478 -14.99 -32.34 15.40
N PHE A 479 -14.34 -32.46 16.55
CA PHE A 479 -14.51 -31.52 17.65
C PHE A 479 -13.60 -30.30 17.47
N THR A 480 -14.23 -29.12 17.46
CA THR A 480 -13.52 -27.84 17.39
C THR A 480 -13.29 -27.29 18.80
N ARG A 481 -12.04 -26.96 19.14
CA ARG A 481 -11.70 -26.29 20.40
C ARG A 481 -11.01 -24.96 20.09
N ASN A 482 -11.58 -23.86 20.58
CA ASN A 482 -11.06 -22.49 20.35
C ASN A 482 -10.78 -22.20 18.86
N GLY A 483 -11.70 -22.63 17.99
CA GLY A 483 -11.58 -22.45 16.54
C GLY A 483 -10.52 -23.33 15.85
N ARG A 484 -10.00 -24.36 16.54
CA ARG A 484 -9.01 -25.30 15.98
C ARG A 484 -9.52 -26.73 16.02
N TRP A 485 -9.11 -27.50 15.02
CA TRP A 485 -9.33 -28.95 14.93
C TRP A 485 -8.19 -29.57 14.12
N ASN A 486 -8.13 -30.89 14.12
CA ASN A 486 -7.23 -31.66 13.26
C ASN A 486 -7.97 -32.85 12.65
N PHE A 487 -7.31 -33.57 11.74
CA PHE A 487 -7.83 -34.78 11.11
C PHE A 487 -7.16 -36.03 11.67
N ASN A 488 -6.65 -36.01 12.91
CA ASN A 488 -5.99 -37.17 13.50
C ASN A 488 -6.99 -38.32 13.61
N ASN A 489 -6.62 -39.50 13.10
CA ASN A 489 -7.48 -40.68 13.03
C ASN A 489 -8.82 -40.47 12.31
N LYS A 490 -8.94 -39.42 11.48
CA LYS A 490 -10.13 -39.14 10.66
C LYS A 490 -9.84 -39.34 9.18
N ARG A 491 -10.84 -39.85 8.43
CA ARG A 491 -10.87 -39.86 6.96
C ARG A 491 -11.60 -38.62 6.43
N LEU A 492 -11.34 -38.24 5.17
CA LEU A 492 -11.99 -37.08 4.54
C LEU A 492 -13.45 -37.39 4.15
N ALA A 493 -14.31 -36.38 4.17
CA ALA A 493 -15.74 -36.53 3.85
C ALA A 493 -15.98 -37.11 2.45
N ARG A 494 -15.23 -36.63 1.46
CA ARG A 494 -15.13 -37.24 0.13
C ARG A 494 -13.68 -37.19 -0.33
N ALA A 495 -13.02 -38.32 -0.31
CA ALA A 495 -11.64 -38.42 -0.79
C ALA A 495 -11.60 -38.48 -2.32
N CYS A 496 -10.63 -37.77 -2.91
CA CYS A 496 -10.29 -37.88 -4.32
C CYS A 496 -9.43 -39.12 -4.58
N VAL A 497 -9.24 -39.44 -5.86
CA VAL A 497 -8.23 -40.37 -6.34
C VAL A 497 -7.10 -39.56 -6.99
N VAL A 498 -5.86 -39.85 -6.63
CA VAL A 498 -4.65 -39.28 -7.23
C VAL A 498 -4.05 -40.34 -8.14
N ASP A 499 -4.59 -40.39 -9.36
CA ASP A 499 -4.12 -41.22 -10.48
C ASP A 499 -3.44 -40.34 -11.54
N ARG A 500 -2.63 -40.94 -12.42
CA ARG A 500 -1.97 -40.25 -13.56
C ARG A 500 -1.30 -38.94 -13.16
N TRP A 501 -0.33 -39.04 -12.25
CA TRP A 501 0.40 -37.90 -11.72
C TRP A 501 1.92 -38.09 -11.80
N ALA A 502 2.65 -36.99 -11.72
CA ALA A 502 4.11 -36.99 -11.71
C ALA A 502 4.67 -36.03 -10.65
N VAL A 503 5.94 -36.26 -10.30
CA VAL A 503 6.70 -35.38 -9.41
C VAL A 503 7.73 -34.61 -10.22
N VAL A 504 7.83 -33.31 -9.96
CA VAL A 504 8.78 -32.40 -10.61
C VAL A 504 9.62 -31.75 -9.52
N ASN A 505 10.89 -32.14 -9.43
CA ASN A 505 11.77 -31.78 -8.33
C ASN A 505 12.83 -30.75 -8.75
N PHE A 506 12.69 -29.53 -8.25
CA PHE A 506 13.69 -28.46 -8.35
C PHE A 506 14.65 -28.43 -7.14
N SER A 507 14.50 -29.35 -6.18
CA SER A 507 15.29 -29.40 -4.96
C SER A 507 16.29 -30.56 -4.98
N ALA A 508 17.56 -30.23 -5.18
CA ALA A 508 18.67 -31.18 -5.13
C ALA A 508 18.83 -31.93 -3.78
N ARG A 509 18.25 -31.40 -2.70
CA ARG A 509 18.43 -31.91 -1.33
C ARG A 509 17.25 -32.76 -0.85
N CYS A 510 16.19 -32.90 -1.66
CA CYS A 510 15.01 -33.66 -1.26
C CYS A 510 15.22 -35.14 -1.50
N ASN A 511 14.93 -35.98 -0.50
CA ASN A 511 14.71 -37.41 -0.75
C ASN A 511 13.29 -37.59 -1.28
N THR A 512 13.15 -37.54 -2.61
CA THR A 512 11.85 -37.60 -3.29
C THR A 512 11.13 -38.91 -3.03
N MET A 513 11.85 -40.03 -2.96
CA MET A 513 11.26 -41.35 -2.75
C MET A 513 10.57 -41.47 -1.38
N ASN A 514 11.26 -41.05 -0.31
CA ASN A 514 10.68 -41.05 1.03
C ASN A 514 9.46 -40.13 1.11
N LEU A 515 9.58 -38.91 0.55
CA LEU A 515 8.46 -37.97 0.53
C LEU A 515 7.22 -38.53 -0.18
N VAL A 516 7.40 -39.19 -1.32
CA VAL A 516 6.31 -39.82 -2.08
C VAL A 516 5.70 -40.98 -1.29
N ASN A 517 6.52 -41.86 -0.71
CA ASN A 517 6.05 -42.98 0.10
C ASN A 517 5.25 -42.50 1.32
N ASP A 518 5.75 -41.49 2.03
CA ASP A 518 5.06 -40.92 3.18
C ASP A 518 3.76 -40.22 2.76
N LEU A 519 3.74 -39.56 1.60
CA LEU A 519 2.53 -38.95 1.04
C LEU A 519 1.47 -40.01 0.70
N ILE A 520 1.87 -41.13 0.08
CA ILE A 520 0.98 -42.25 -0.24
C ILE A 520 0.42 -42.86 1.05
N LYS A 521 1.28 -43.15 2.02
CA LYS A 521 0.88 -43.67 3.35
C LYS A 521 -0.10 -42.72 4.05
N CYS A 522 0.23 -41.44 4.12
CA CYS A 522 -0.65 -40.43 4.71
C CYS A 522 -1.96 -40.29 3.93
N GLY A 523 -1.92 -40.39 2.61
CA GLY A 523 -3.09 -40.39 1.73
C GLY A 523 -4.07 -41.50 2.10
N GLY A 524 -3.58 -42.73 2.19
CA GLY A 524 -4.37 -43.91 2.57
C GLY A 524 -5.02 -43.75 3.96
N MET A 525 -4.28 -43.21 4.94
CA MET A 525 -4.84 -42.90 6.27
C MET A 525 -5.96 -41.86 6.25
N LYS A 526 -6.01 -41.01 5.21
CA LYS A 526 -7.07 -40.01 5.02
C LYS A 526 -8.17 -40.47 4.06
N GLY A 527 -8.06 -41.70 3.54
CA GLY A 527 -8.98 -42.27 2.57
C GLY A 527 -8.72 -41.85 1.12
N ILE A 528 -7.63 -41.12 0.85
CA ILE A 528 -7.22 -40.77 -0.51
C ILE A 528 -6.44 -41.94 -1.10
N THR A 529 -6.91 -42.46 -2.22
CA THR A 529 -6.15 -43.42 -3.01
C THR A 529 -5.09 -42.66 -3.80
N VAL A 530 -3.82 -42.80 -3.40
CA VAL A 530 -2.68 -42.21 -4.09
C VAL A 530 -1.89 -43.32 -4.76
N GLU A 531 -1.98 -43.40 -6.09
CA GLU A 531 -1.19 -44.36 -6.85
C GLU A 531 0.29 -43.95 -6.87
N LYS A 532 1.20 -44.85 -7.26
CA LYS A 532 2.59 -44.47 -7.50
C LYS A 532 2.65 -43.43 -8.62
N PRO A 533 3.52 -42.40 -8.51
CA PRO A 533 3.67 -41.44 -9.61
C PRO A 533 4.21 -42.16 -10.84
N HIS A 534 3.76 -41.74 -12.03
CA HIS A 534 4.23 -42.33 -13.28
C HIS A 534 5.74 -42.11 -13.47
N ILE A 535 6.22 -40.93 -13.08
CA ILE A 535 7.63 -40.59 -13.13
C ILE A 535 7.99 -39.49 -12.12
N VAL A 536 9.25 -39.49 -11.69
CA VAL A 536 9.90 -38.38 -10.98
C VAL A 536 10.87 -37.71 -11.94
N ILE A 537 10.70 -36.41 -12.17
CA ILE A 537 11.55 -35.60 -13.04
C ILE A 537 12.41 -34.72 -12.15
N GLU A 538 13.72 -34.93 -12.24
CA GLU A 538 14.74 -34.23 -11.47
C GLU A 538 15.37 -33.12 -12.32
N GLU A 539 15.58 -31.95 -11.71
CA GLU A 539 16.19 -30.83 -12.41
C GLU A 539 17.67 -31.11 -12.74
N ASN A 540 18.03 -30.89 -14.01
CA ASN A 540 19.40 -30.97 -14.47
C ASN A 540 20.30 -29.97 -13.72
N GLY A 541 21.43 -30.45 -13.20
CA GLY A 541 22.40 -29.64 -12.47
C GLY A 541 22.88 -28.40 -13.25
N SER A 542 23.00 -28.50 -14.57
CA SER A 542 23.41 -27.38 -15.45
C SER A 542 22.38 -26.25 -15.50
N MET A 543 21.09 -26.57 -15.34
CA MET A 543 19.98 -25.61 -15.44
C MET A 543 19.75 -24.80 -14.16
N ARG A 544 20.31 -25.22 -13.02
CA ARG A 544 20.08 -24.57 -11.72
C ARG A 544 20.45 -23.09 -11.65
N ARG A 545 21.40 -22.65 -12.49
CA ARG A 545 21.83 -21.25 -12.58
C ARG A 545 21.06 -20.45 -13.63
N ALA A 546 20.25 -21.11 -14.46
CA ALA A 546 19.45 -20.44 -15.47
C ALA A 546 18.30 -19.64 -14.84
N PRO A 547 17.74 -18.65 -15.55
CA PRO A 547 16.54 -17.93 -15.11
C PRO A 547 15.36 -18.88 -14.88
N ALA A 548 14.56 -18.63 -13.83
CA ALA A 548 13.42 -19.47 -13.46
C ALA A 548 12.44 -19.83 -14.59
N PRO A 549 12.05 -18.92 -15.51
CA PRO A 549 11.18 -19.28 -16.63
C PRO A 549 11.78 -20.38 -17.52
N LYS A 550 13.08 -20.28 -17.83
CA LYS A 550 13.79 -21.27 -18.65
C LYS A 550 13.90 -22.62 -17.95
N ARG A 551 14.15 -22.61 -16.63
CA ARG A 551 14.15 -23.83 -15.79
C ARG A 551 12.79 -24.53 -15.81
N VAL A 552 11.70 -23.77 -15.73
CA VAL A 552 10.33 -24.31 -15.78
C VAL A 552 10.01 -24.88 -17.16
N GLU A 553 10.43 -24.21 -18.23
CA GLU A 553 10.22 -24.67 -19.60
C GLU A 553 10.86 -26.04 -19.83
N ASP A 554 12.15 -26.18 -19.53
CA ASP A 554 12.89 -27.45 -19.64
C ASP A 554 12.20 -28.58 -18.85
N MET A 555 11.88 -28.34 -17.59
CA MET A 555 11.23 -29.35 -16.75
C MET A 555 9.84 -29.73 -17.30
N PHE A 556 9.10 -28.79 -17.87
CA PHE A 556 7.78 -29.06 -18.44
C PHE A 556 7.85 -29.78 -19.78
N GLU A 557 8.87 -29.53 -20.60
CA GLU A 557 9.15 -30.32 -21.80
C GLU A 557 9.47 -31.77 -21.45
N GLN A 558 10.25 -32.00 -20.39
CA GLN A 558 10.47 -33.34 -19.86
C GLN A 558 9.19 -34.01 -19.36
N VAL A 559 8.27 -33.25 -18.75
CA VAL A 559 6.94 -33.76 -18.36
C VAL A 559 6.18 -34.23 -19.59
N LYS A 560 6.16 -33.44 -20.67
CA LYS A 560 5.46 -33.78 -21.91
C LYS A 560 6.07 -34.98 -22.62
N SER A 561 7.39 -35.08 -22.68
CA SER A 561 8.06 -36.15 -23.43
C SER A 561 8.03 -37.50 -22.71
N LYS A 562 8.04 -37.50 -21.37
CA LYS A 562 8.12 -38.72 -20.56
C LYS A 562 6.77 -39.25 -20.09
N LEU A 563 5.70 -38.47 -20.19
CA LEU A 563 4.36 -38.93 -19.85
C LEU A 563 3.59 -39.37 -21.09
N PRO A 564 2.85 -40.49 -21.03
CA PRO A 564 2.07 -41.01 -22.16
C PRO A 564 0.86 -40.13 -22.52
N GLY A 565 0.56 -39.11 -21.72
CA GLY A 565 -0.52 -38.17 -21.94
C GLY A 565 -0.53 -37.08 -20.87
N ALA A 566 -1.49 -36.16 -20.96
CA ALA A 566 -1.63 -35.08 -20.00
C ALA A 566 -1.87 -35.60 -18.57
N PRO A 567 -1.03 -35.24 -17.58
CA PRO A 567 -1.24 -35.65 -16.20
C PRO A 567 -2.45 -34.92 -15.61
N LYS A 568 -3.16 -35.58 -14.69
CA LYS A 568 -4.21 -34.92 -13.91
C LYS A 568 -3.63 -34.05 -12.80
N PHE A 569 -2.46 -34.41 -12.28
CA PHE A 569 -1.83 -33.77 -11.14
C PHE A 569 -0.31 -33.73 -11.25
N LEU A 570 0.30 -32.60 -10.85
CA LEU A 570 1.75 -32.49 -10.69
C LEU A 570 2.11 -32.02 -9.27
N LEU A 571 2.95 -32.81 -8.60
CA LEU A 571 3.59 -32.41 -7.35
C LEU A 571 4.93 -31.72 -7.66
N CYS A 572 5.03 -30.43 -7.38
CA CYS A 572 6.25 -29.65 -7.60
C CYS A 572 7.02 -29.49 -6.29
N ILE A 573 8.26 -29.96 -6.23
CA ILE A 573 9.13 -29.81 -5.07
C ILE A 573 10.05 -28.62 -5.33
N LEU A 574 9.97 -27.61 -4.47
CA LEU A 574 10.76 -26.38 -4.54
C LEU A 574 11.95 -26.47 -3.58
N ALA A 575 13.11 -25.95 -4.02
CA ALA A 575 14.32 -25.89 -3.20
C ALA A 575 14.18 -24.98 -1.98
N GLU A 576 13.38 -23.92 -2.09
CA GLU A 576 13.30 -22.85 -1.09
C GLU A 576 11.91 -22.73 -0.46
N ARG A 577 11.86 -22.66 0.88
CA ARG A 577 10.61 -22.55 1.67
C ARG A 577 9.83 -21.27 1.38
N LYS A 578 10.54 -20.18 1.14
CA LYS A 578 10.00 -18.86 0.91
C LYS A 578 10.69 -18.33 -0.33
N ASN A 579 9.92 -17.93 -1.33
CA ASN A 579 10.39 -17.10 -2.44
C ASN A 579 11.14 -17.82 -3.56
N SER A 580 10.79 -19.08 -3.81
CA SER A 580 11.23 -19.72 -5.03
C SER A 580 10.71 -18.93 -6.23
N ASP A 581 11.65 -18.39 -7.00
CA ASP A 581 11.47 -17.71 -8.28
C ASP A 581 10.78 -18.61 -9.32
N VAL A 582 10.92 -19.93 -9.20
CA VAL A 582 10.24 -20.96 -9.98
C VAL A 582 8.72 -20.99 -9.75
N TYR A 583 8.21 -20.63 -8.56
CA TYR A 583 6.78 -20.82 -8.23
C TYR A 583 5.84 -20.09 -9.20
N GLY A 584 6.13 -18.83 -9.52
CA GLY A 584 5.31 -18.01 -10.41
C GLY A 584 5.24 -18.56 -11.83
N PRO A 585 6.39 -18.71 -12.52
CA PRO A 585 6.46 -19.32 -13.85
C PRO A 585 5.86 -20.73 -13.89
N TRP A 586 6.11 -21.57 -12.87
CA TRP A 586 5.54 -22.91 -12.77
C TRP A 586 4.00 -22.88 -12.72
N LYS A 587 3.43 -21.99 -11.90
CA LYS A 587 1.98 -21.82 -11.80
C LYS A 587 1.37 -21.31 -13.09
N ARG A 588 2.02 -20.35 -13.76
CA ARG A 588 1.56 -19.85 -15.07
C ARG A 588 1.53 -20.98 -16.10
N LYS A 589 2.66 -21.66 -16.31
CA LYS A 589 2.77 -22.75 -17.30
C LYS A 589 1.70 -23.81 -17.03
N CYS A 590 1.61 -24.33 -15.80
CA CYS A 590 0.68 -25.42 -15.52
C CYS A 590 -0.79 -25.00 -15.53
N LEU A 591 -1.16 -23.89 -14.87
CA LEU A 591 -2.58 -23.53 -14.68
C LEU A 591 -3.16 -22.72 -15.83
N ALA A 592 -2.43 -21.71 -16.33
CA ALA A 592 -2.95 -20.81 -17.36
C ALA A 592 -2.79 -21.42 -18.75
N ASP A 593 -1.64 -22.03 -19.04
CA ASP A 593 -1.34 -22.50 -20.41
C ASP A 593 -1.90 -23.91 -20.67
N PHE A 594 -1.93 -24.80 -19.66
CA PHE A 594 -2.33 -26.21 -19.83
C PHE A 594 -3.51 -26.67 -18.95
N GLY A 595 -3.95 -25.88 -17.96
CA GLY A 595 -5.06 -26.26 -17.08
C GLY A 595 -4.79 -27.46 -16.14
N ILE A 596 -3.52 -27.76 -15.84
CA ILE A 596 -3.12 -28.92 -15.01
C ILE A 596 -3.14 -28.55 -13.52
N VAL A 597 -3.76 -29.40 -12.71
CA VAL A 597 -3.79 -29.21 -11.25
C VAL A 597 -2.40 -29.43 -10.65
N THR A 598 -1.92 -28.49 -9.84
CA THR A 598 -0.58 -28.60 -9.23
C THR A 598 -0.55 -28.30 -7.74
N GLN A 599 0.32 -28.99 -7.00
CA GLN A 599 0.65 -28.67 -5.61
C GLN A 599 2.16 -28.50 -5.47
N CYS A 600 2.58 -27.35 -4.93
CA CYS A 600 3.99 -27.11 -4.65
C CYS A 600 4.29 -27.43 -3.18
N VAL A 601 5.44 -28.02 -2.88
CA VAL A 601 5.94 -28.30 -1.53
C VAL A 601 7.37 -27.83 -1.39
N ALA A 602 7.78 -27.43 -0.18
CA ALA A 602 9.16 -27.09 0.14
C ALA A 602 9.57 -27.88 1.41
N PRO A 603 10.03 -29.13 1.25
CA PRO A 603 10.16 -30.09 2.35
C PRO A 603 11.46 -29.87 3.14
N THR A 604 11.35 -29.34 4.37
CA THR A 604 12.48 -29.24 5.32
C THR A 604 12.24 -29.95 6.65
N ARG A 605 11.01 -29.87 7.18
CA ARG A 605 10.53 -30.65 8.34
C ARG A 605 9.23 -31.34 7.95
N VAL A 606 9.35 -32.40 7.16
CA VAL A 606 8.21 -33.20 6.73
C VAL A 606 7.80 -34.10 7.91
N ASN A 607 6.55 -34.00 8.30
CA ASN A 607 5.91 -34.88 9.27
C ASN A 607 4.47 -35.16 8.84
N ASP A 608 3.81 -36.10 9.49
CA ASP A 608 2.44 -36.52 9.15
C ASP A 608 1.45 -35.36 9.15
N GLN A 609 1.61 -34.38 10.05
CA GLN A 609 0.74 -33.20 10.10
C GLN A 609 0.95 -32.27 8.89
N TYR A 610 2.20 -32.09 8.46
CA TYR A 610 2.53 -31.34 7.25
C TYR A 610 1.95 -32.02 6.01
N LEU A 611 2.16 -33.33 5.86
CA LEU A 611 1.64 -34.11 4.74
C LEU A 611 0.12 -34.15 4.72
N THR A 612 -0.51 -34.30 5.89
CA THR A 612 -1.98 -34.18 6.02
C THR A 612 -2.45 -32.83 5.50
N ASN A 613 -1.81 -31.72 5.89
CA ASN A 613 -2.19 -30.39 5.40
C ASN A 613 -1.99 -30.22 3.87
N VAL A 614 -0.96 -30.86 3.30
CA VAL A 614 -0.76 -30.91 1.85
C VAL A 614 -1.87 -31.71 1.17
N LEU A 615 -2.21 -32.88 1.71
CA LEU A 615 -3.27 -33.76 1.21
C LEU A 615 -4.66 -33.10 1.27
N LEU A 616 -4.96 -32.32 2.32
CA LEU A 616 -6.19 -31.52 2.39
C LEU A 616 -6.32 -30.55 1.20
N LYS A 617 -5.19 -30.00 0.71
CA LYS A 617 -5.17 -29.11 -0.46
C LYS A 617 -5.27 -29.88 -1.77
N ILE A 618 -4.59 -31.02 -1.87
CA ILE A 618 -4.66 -31.90 -3.05
C ILE A 618 -6.10 -32.39 -3.24
N ASN A 619 -6.72 -32.87 -2.15
CA ASN A 619 -8.10 -33.36 -2.16
C ASN A 619 -9.07 -32.30 -2.68
N ALA A 620 -9.02 -31.08 -2.13
CA ALA A 620 -9.88 -29.98 -2.58
C ALA A 620 -9.67 -29.60 -4.06
N LYS A 621 -8.42 -29.61 -4.52
CA LYS A 621 -8.08 -29.27 -5.92
C LYS A 621 -8.51 -30.32 -6.93
N LEU A 622 -8.59 -31.58 -6.51
CA LEU A 622 -9.05 -32.70 -7.33
C LEU A 622 -10.54 -33.01 -7.11
N GLY A 623 -11.31 -32.04 -6.60
CA GLY A 623 -12.78 -32.13 -6.48
C GLY A 623 -13.28 -32.88 -5.23
N GLY A 624 -12.39 -33.37 -4.39
CA GLY A 624 -12.70 -33.95 -3.09
C GLY A 624 -13.24 -32.92 -2.08
N MET A 625 -13.71 -33.43 -0.95
CA MET A 625 -14.28 -32.66 0.15
C MET A 625 -13.65 -33.10 1.47
N ASN A 626 -13.04 -32.18 2.20
CA ASN A 626 -12.31 -32.53 3.42
C ASN A 626 -13.25 -32.82 4.59
N SER A 627 -14.21 -31.93 4.81
CA SER A 627 -15.22 -31.99 5.88
C SER A 627 -16.47 -31.22 5.45
N LEU A 628 -17.59 -31.51 6.12
CA LEU A 628 -18.87 -30.82 5.97
C LEU A 628 -19.29 -30.17 7.28
N LEU A 629 -20.14 -29.15 7.21
CA LEU A 629 -20.88 -28.72 8.40
C LEU A 629 -21.99 -29.75 8.66
N GLN A 630 -22.18 -30.18 9.91
CA GLN A 630 -23.26 -31.14 10.24
C GLN A 630 -24.64 -30.60 9.81
N ILE A 631 -24.86 -29.29 9.93
CA ILE A 631 -26.10 -28.61 9.55
C ILE A 631 -26.32 -28.57 8.02
N GLU A 632 -25.25 -28.71 7.23
CA GLU A 632 -25.30 -28.79 5.76
C GLU A 632 -25.79 -30.17 5.29
N MET A 633 -25.53 -31.24 6.07
CA MET A 633 -26.02 -32.59 5.76
C MET A 633 -27.53 -32.76 5.94
N SER A 634 -28.16 -31.91 6.76
CA SER A 634 -29.60 -31.93 7.05
C SER A 634 -30.35 -30.75 6.39
N PRO A 635 -29.84 -30.23 5.27
CA PRO A 635 -30.13 -28.92 4.68
C PRO A 635 -30.83 -27.90 5.60
N SER A 636 -30.23 -27.58 6.74
CA SER A 636 -30.88 -26.78 7.79
C SER A 636 -30.16 -25.47 8.09
N ILE A 637 -29.28 -25.02 7.20
CA ILE A 637 -28.60 -23.73 7.34
C ILE A 637 -29.64 -22.61 7.23
N PRO A 638 -29.79 -21.77 8.27
CA PRO A 638 -30.76 -20.67 8.24
C PRO A 638 -30.55 -19.77 7.03
N LEU A 639 -31.65 -19.39 6.38
CA LEU A 639 -31.71 -18.55 5.16
C LEU A 639 -31.11 -19.16 3.89
N VAL A 640 -30.10 -20.02 4.01
CA VAL A 640 -29.37 -20.57 2.84
C VAL A 640 -30.04 -21.83 2.30
N SER A 641 -30.50 -22.75 3.17
CA SER A 641 -31.05 -24.03 2.72
C SER A 641 -32.53 -23.99 2.38
N LYS A 642 -33.24 -22.88 2.69
CA LYS A 642 -34.70 -22.76 2.47
C LYS A 642 -35.07 -22.56 1.01
N VAL A 643 -34.25 -21.83 0.28
CA VAL A 643 -34.44 -21.52 -1.15
C VAL A 643 -33.09 -21.60 -1.86
N PRO A 644 -33.05 -21.90 -3.17
CA PRO A 644 -31.84 -21.81 -3.98
C PRO A 644 -31.08 -20.51 -3.71
N THR A 645 -29.95 -20.62 -3.01
CA THR A 645 -29.18 -19.47 -2.53
C THR A 645 -27.76 -19.52 -3.08
N LEU A 646 -27.36 -18.48 -3.80
CA LEU A 646 -25.98 -18.27 -4.26
C LEU A 646 -25.22 -17.39 -3.27
N ILE A 647 -24.08 -17.88 -2.77
CA ILE A 647 -23.17 -17.12 -1.92
C ILE A 647 -21.99 -16.64 -2.78
N LEU A 648 -21.78 -15.33 -2.82
CA LEU A 648 -20.68 -14.69 -3.51
C LEU A 648 -19.65 -14.14 -2.52
N GLY A 649 -18.36 -14.33 -2.81
CA GLY A 649 -17.26 -13.64 -2.16
C GLY A 649 -16.52 -12.78 -3.18
N MET A 650 -16.20 -11.53 -2.85
CA MET A 650 -15.60 -10.58 -3.79
C MET A 650 -14.41 -9.86 -3.14
N ASP A 651 -13.29 -9.77 -3.86
CA ASP A 651 -12.08 -9.08 -3.40
C ASP A 651 -11.32 -8.43 -4.55
N VAL A 652 -10.53 -7.39 -4.24
CA VAL A 652 -9.61 -6.74 -5.18
C VAL A 652 -8.22 -6.68 -4.57
N SER A 653 -7.24 -7.14 -5.34
CA SER A 653 -5.81 -7.07 -4.98
C SER A 653 -5.08 -6.05 -5.84
N HIS A 654 -4.26 -5.22 -5.21
CA HIS A 654 -3.43 -4.20 -5.89
C HIS A 654 -1.94 -4.59 -5.92
N GLY A 655 -1.18 -3.97 -6.83
CA GLY A 655 0.28 -4.03 -6.85
C GLY A 655 0.93 -3.56 -5.53
N SER A 656 2.16 -4.01 -5.27
CA SER A 656 2.89 -3.61 -4.06
C SER A 656 3.17 -2.10 -4.04
N PRO A 657 3.38 -1.47 -2.87
CA PRO A 657 3.79 -0.07 -2.79
C PRO A 657 5.00 0.24 -3.69
N GLY A 658 4.89 1.30 -4.48
CA GLY A 658 5.88 1.72 -5.48
C GLY A 658 5.66 1.14 -6.88
N GLN A 659 4.68 0.24 -7.07
CA GLN A 659 4.28 -0.29 -8.38
C GLN A 659 2.94 0.31 -8.79
N SER A 660 2.93 1.58 -9.21
CA SER A 660 1.69 2.31 -9.54
C SER A 660 0.97 1.78 -10.77
N ASP A 661 1.70 1.13 -11.68
CA ASP A 661 1.23 0.83 -13.03
C ASP A 661 0.77 -0.62 -13.17
N ILE A 662 0.91 -1.42 -12.10
CA ILE A 662 0.44 -2.80 -12.08
C ILE A 662 -1.10 -2.80 -11.98
N PRO A 663 -1.81 -3.51 -12.87
CA PRO A 663 -3.26 -3.60 -12.84
C PRO A 663 -3.74 -4.21 -11.51
N SER A 664 -4.92 -3.79 -11.06
CA SER A 664 -5.57 -4.47 -9.94
C SER A 664 -6.22 -5.76 -10.44
N ILE A 665 -6.32 -6.76 -9.59
CA ILE A 665 -6.99 -8.04 -9.90
C ILE A 665 -8.26 -8.12 -9.07
N ALA A 666 -9.41 -8.15 -9.74
CA ALA A 666 -10.70 -8.45 -9.13
C ALA A 666 -10.96 -9.96 -9.18
N ALA A 667 -11.47 -10.50 -8.08
CA ALA A 667 -11.86 -11.89 -7.95
C ALA A 667 -13.27 -11.99 -7.37
N VAL A 668 -14.11 -12.81 -8.01
CA VAL A 668 -15.43 -13.20 -7.51
C VAL A 668 -15.45 -14.71 -7.37
N VAL A 669 -15.83 -15.21 -6.20
CA VAL A 669 -16.07 -16.63 -5.95
C VAL A 669 -17.56 -16.88 -5.75
N GLY A 670 -18.10 -17.94 -6.36
CA GLY A 670 -19.50 -18.35 -6.22
C GLY A 670 -19.63 -19.76 -5.65
N SER A 671 -20.56 -19.95 -4.71
CA SER A 671 -20.89 -21.27 -4.16
C SER A 671 -21.50 -22.19 -5.21
N ARG A 672 -21.24 -23.49 -5.10
CA ARG A 672 -21.72 -24.53 -6.02
C ARG A 672 -22.49 -25.62 -5.29
N GLU A 673 -23.25 -26.42 -6.03
CA GLU A 673 -23.90 -27.65 -5.53
C GLU A 673 -24.91 -27.39 -4.40
N TRP A 674 -25.74 -26.36 -4.52
CA TRP A 674 -26.80 -26.09 -3.53
C TRP A 674 -27.68 -27.35 -3.34
N PRO A 675 -28.05 -27.73 -2.10
CA PRO A 675 -27.99 -26.95 -0.85
C PRO A 675 -26.66 -26.96 -0.08
N LEU A 676 -25.60 -27.54 -0.65
CA LEU A 676 -24.26 -27.49 -0.06
C LEU A 676 -23.64 -26.08 -0.19
N VAL A 677 -22.75 -25.74 0.73
CA VAL A 677 -21.99 -24.47 0.80
C VAL A 677 -20.49 -24.69 0.82
N SER A 678 -20.03 -25.94 0.70
CA SER A 678 -18.63 -26.32 0.87
C SER A 678 -17.76 -26.22 -0.40
N LYS A 679 -18.33 -25.87 -1.56
CA LYS A 679 -17.60 -25.74 -2.83
C LYS A 679 -17.79 -24.37 -3.46
N TYR A 680 -16.70 -23.86 -4.04
CA TYR A 680 -16.68 -22.58 -4.72
C TYR A 680 -15.91 -22.67 -6.04
N ARG A 681 -16.34 -21.87 -7.01
CA ARG A 681 -15.57 -21.56 -8.22
C ARG A 681 -15.13 -20.10 -8.18
N ALA A 682 -13.93 -19.81 -8.67
CA ALA A 682 -13.40 -18.46 -8.77
C ALA A 682 -13.39 -17.98 -10.22
N SER A 683 -13.74 -16.71 -10.40
CA SER A 683 -13.62 -15.95 -11.64
C SER A 683 -12.80 -14.69 -11.37
N VAL A 684 -11.85 -14.39 -12.26
CA VAL A 684 -10.89 -13.29 -12.06
C VAL A 684 -10.81 -12.40 -13.30
N ARG A 685 -10.59 -11.10 -13.09
CA ARG A 685 -10.33 -10.10 -14.15
C ARG A 685 -9.28 -9.11 -13.70
N SER A 686 -8.49 -8.62 -14.65
CA SER A 686 -7.68 -7.42 -14.46
C SER A 686 -8.53 -6.16 -14.64
N GLN A 687 -8.18 -5.12 -13.90
CA GLN A 687 -8.78 -3.79 -14.00
C GLN A 687 -7.74 -2.71 -13.76
N SER A 688 -8.13 -1.44 -13.92
CA SER A 688 -7.21 -0.31 -13.77
C SER A 688 -6.46 -0.32 -12.42
N PRO A 689 -5.20 0.13 -12.39
CA PRO A 689 -4.41 0.18 -11.17
C PRO A 689 -5.11 0.96 -10.05
N LYS A 690 -5.08 0.41 -8.82
CA LYS A 690 -5.65 1.00 -7.59
C LYS A 690 -7.16 1.30 -7.63
N LEU A 691 -7.88 0.73 -8.59
CA LEU A 691 -9.34 0.80 -8.62
C LEU A 691 -9.91 -0.23 -7.65
N GLU A 692 -10.63 0.19 -6.61
CA GLU A 692 -11.30 -0.71 -5.65
C GLU A 692 -12.67 -1.17 -6.16
N MET A 693 -13.35 -0.36 -6.98
CA MET A 693 -14.64 -0.76 -7.56
C MET A 693 -14.41 -1.81 -8.63
N ILE A 694 -15.15 -2.93 -8.57
CA ILE A 694 -15.05 -3.99 -9.57
C ILE A 694 -15.88 -3.57 -10.78
N ASP A 695 -15.21 -3.12 -11.83
CA ASP A 695 -15.82 -2.67 -13.10
C ASP A 695 -16.42 -3.82 -13.92
N SER A 696 -15.99 -5.05 -13.62
CA SER A 696 -16.26 -6.25 -14.39
C SER A 696 -17.31 -7.15 -13.76
N LEU A 697 -18.06 -6.67 -12.76
CA LEU A 697 -19.19 -7.42 -12.19
C LEU A 697 -20.27 -7.69 -13.24
N PHE A 698 -20.56 -6.69 -14.07
CA PHE A 698 -21.51 -6.72 -15.18
C PHE A 698 -20.86 -6.06 -16.39
N LYS A 699 -20.79 -6.76 -17.52
CA LYS A 699 -20.23 -6.31 -18.79
C LYS A 699 -21.18 -6.67 -19.93
N PRO A 700 -22.19 -5.82 -20.21
CA PRO A 700 -23.16 -6.11 -21.25
C PRO A 700 -22.48 -6.14 -22.63
N GLN A 701 -22.77 -7.17 -23.41
CA GLN A 701 -22.36 -7.34 -24.80
C GLN A 701 -23.60 -7.66 -25.65
N GLY A 702 -24.21 -6.64 -26.24
CA GLY A 702 -25.49 -6.77 -26.93
C GLY A 702 -26.60 -7.20 -25.97
N THR A 703 -27.22 -8.36 -26.24
CA THR A 703 -28.22 -8.98 -25.36
C THR A 703 -27.62 -9.89 -24.28
N ASP A 704 -26.30 -10.11 -24.29
CA ASP A 704 -25.60 -10.97 -23.33
C ASP A 704 -24.77 -10.17 -22.31
N ASP A 705 -24.17 -10.86 -21.34
CA ASP A 705 -23.28 -10.28 -20.33
C ASP A 705 -22.01 -11.15 -20.16
N ASP A 706 -20.85 -10.51 -20.17
CA ASP A 706 -19.54 -11.13 -19.96
C ASP A 706 -18.97 -10.84 -18.56
N GLY A 707 -19.85 -10.40 -17.66
CA GLY A 707 -19.55 -10.05 -16.29
C GLY A 707 -19.24 -11.26 -15.40
N LEU A 708 -18.44 -11.01 -14.37
CA LEU A 708 -18.05 -12.00 -13.36
C LEU A 708 -19.26 -12.61 -12.62
N VAL A 709 -20.35 -11.85 -12.45
CA VAL A 709 -21.55 -12.33 -11.76
C VAL A 709 -22.29 -13.34 -12.63
N ARG A 710 -22.40 -13.13 -13.94
CA ARG A 710 -23.07 -14.07 -14.83
C ARG A 710 -22.34 -15.41 -14.92
N GLU A 711 -21.00 -15.40 -14.99
CA GLU A 711 -20.23 -16.64 -14.92
C GLU A 711 -20.59 -17.46 -13.66
N CYS A 712 -20.70 -16.79 -12.51
CA CYS A 712 -21.11 -17.43 -11.25
C CYS A 712 -22.56 -17.93 -11.30
N LEU A 713 -23.49 -17.19 -11.92
CA LEU A 713 -24.89 -17.59 -12.07
C LEU A 713 -25.04 -18.84 -12.96
N ILE A 714 -24.31 -18.91 -14.08
CA ILE A 714 -24.31 -20.06 -14.97
C ILE A 714 -23.71 -21.29 -14.26
N ASP A 715 -22.60 -21.11 -13.55
CA ASP A 715 -21.97 -22.19 -12.80
C ASP A 715 -22.85 -22.68 -11.63
N PHE A 716 -23.57 -21.78 -10.96
CA PHE A 716 -24.56 -22.15 -9.95
C PHE A 716 -25.70 -22.97 -10.57
N TYR A 717 -26.29 -22.49 -11.67
CA TYR A 717 -27.39 -23.16 -12.35
C TYR A 717 -27.01 -24.58 -12.78
N THR A 718 -25.84 -24.73 -13.41
CA THR A 718 -25.35 -26.03 -13.88
C THR A 718 -25.00 -26.99 -12.74
N SER A 719 -24.49 -26.49 -11.62
CA SER A 719 -24.10 -27.32 -10.47
C SER A 719 -25.22 -27.58 -9.46
N SER A 720 -26.32 -26.83 -9.50
CA SER A 720 -27.40 -26.87 -8.48
C SER A 720 -28.72 -27.40 -9.05
N GLY A 721 -28.64 -28.45 -9.87
CA GLY A 721 -29.82 -29.12 -10.41
C GLY A 721 -30.65 -28.26 -11.37
N LYS A 722 -30.00 -27.37 -12.14
CA LYS A 722 -30.65 -26.45 -13.10
C LYS A 722 -31.67 -25.52 -12.43
N ARG A 723 -31.39 -25.08 -11.21
CA ARG A 723 -32.20 -24.06 -10.49
C ARG A 723 -31.53 -22.71 -10.55
N LYS A 724 -32.32 -21.66 -10.80
CA LYS A 724 -31.87 -20.27 -10.65
C LYS A 724 -31.85 -19.92 -9.16
N PRO A 725 -30.93 -19.06 -8.70
CA PRO A 725 -30.95 -18.61 -7.32
C PRO A 725 -32.11 -17.65 -7.09
N ASP A 726 -32.92 -17.93 -6.07
CA ASP A 726 -33.97 -17.02 -5.57
C ASP A 726 -33.37 -15.96 -4.64
N GLN A 727 -32.18 -16.23 -4.10
CA GLN A 727 -31.48 -15.38 -3.15
C GLN A 727 -29.98 -15.34 -3.47
N ILE A 728 -29.38 -14.16 -3.32
CA ILE A 728 -27.93 -13.96 -3.44
C ILE A 728 -27.39 -13.29 -2.16
N ILE A 729 -26.38 -13.89 -1.54
CA ILE A 729 -25.67 -13.34 -0.38
C ILE A 729 -24.27 -12.92 -0.82
N ILE A 730 -23.93 -11.65 -0.68
CA ILE A 730 -22.64 -11.10 -1.15
C ILE A 730 -21.76 -10.71 0.03
N PHE A 731 -20.58 -11.33 0.12
CA PHE A 731 -19.49 -10.93 0.99
C PHE A 731 -18.44 -10.16 0.19
N ARG A 732 -18.38 -8.83 0.37
CA ARG A 732 -17.32 -8.00 -0.23
C ARG A 732 -16.24 -7.72 0.81
N MET A 733 -15.04 -8.28 0.60
CA MET A 733 -13.85 -7.96 1.39
C MET A 733 -13.35 -6.56 1.03
N VAL A 734 -12.92 -5.75 2.00
CA VAL A 734 -12.26 -4.44 1.77
C VAL A 734 -13.12 -3.42 0.99
N LEU A 735 -14.03 -2.75 1.68
CA LEU A 735 -14.51 -1.42 1.28
C LEU A 735 -14.19 -0.46 2.41
N VAL A 736 -13.49 0.64 2.12
CA VAL A 736 -13.36 1.74 3.07
C VAL A 736 -14.73 2.40 3.22
N ARG A 737 -15.06 2.90 4.41
CA ARG A 737 -16.38 3.49 4.73
C ARG A 737 -16.88 4.51 3.70
N ALA A 738 -16.00 5.33 3.13
CA ALA A 738 -16.36 6.29 2.09
C ALA A 738 -16.83 5.63 0.77
N SER A 739 -16.34 4.43 0.47
CA SER A 739 -16.70 3.67 -0.73
C SER A 739 -18.03 2.93 -0.57
N LEU A 740 -18.47 2.62 0.66
CA LEU A 740 -19.77 1.98 0.95
C LEU A 740 -20.97 2.85 0.54
N ILE A 741 -20.82 4.17 0.52
CA ILE A 741 -21.88 5.12 0.12
C ILE A 741 -22.00 5.21 -1.42
N ARG A 742 -20.96 4.79 -2.15
CA ARG A 742 -20.92 4.81 -3.62
C ARG A 742 -21.30 3.48 -4.27
N CYS A 743 -21.36 2.38 -3.50
CA CYS A 743 -21.89 1.08 -3.91
C CYS A 743 -23.42 1.08 -3.83
#